data_AF-A0A7V8BIM9-F1
#
_entry.id   AF-A0A7V8BIM9-F1
#
_cell.length_a   1.000
_cell.length_b   1.000
_cell.length_c   1.000
_cell.angle_alpha   90.00
_cell.angle_beta   90.00
_cell.angle_gamma   90.00
#
_symmetry.space_group_name_H-M   'P 1'
#
loop_
_entity.id
_entity.type
_entity.pdbx_description
1 polymer ?
#
loop_
_entity_poly.entity_id
_entity_poly.type
_entity_poly.pdbx_seq_one_letter_code
_entity_poly.pdbx_strand_id
1 'polypeptide(L)'
;LAGRTRYAYDPKDNLTTVTDPTGSITRYAYDLANRRTQETRPGGEQTQFVYDAVGNLITRRDSLGQERRYTYDEVQRRTREEHFPVIDGQLATSPNRVITYSYNALGQMTAYRDAKPLPGDAWQLLSEATYTHDALGRKTAEEVNFGPFRKTFTTAYRANGQKERLTYPDGSIANFTYDTTGRLATQQTPGGDITTTYHPSGAVSEVRLPGATQSRSHDALLRPTQIKLERGAAGSGQVLLSLAYQYDAASDILSKTTLDGATAYQYDALSRLTSVTPPESQQRSETNPIGLPVESYTYDGVHNRLSSAHQPGPWVYNANHQLLNHGEGNQAVTREYDANGHTRRIAESGGADKRLSYDVAERLTQVETESGTPIGSYAYDPFGRRLKKTTATETIYFHHGEEGLLAEYDATGNPLATYGWEPQGMWGTNPVWKKEASNTYFYANDHLGTPQVLTDASGQVVWKGRAEAFGKTTVNAASTVTNNLRFPGQYFDAETGMHYNYFRDYEPAIGRYVQSDPIGLRGGLNAFLYVQANPASRSDPLGLRYGLGCLFDPMNPDCLDGDSPISPSPPFSRDPDPQPPFQWPWPGWPGNGNLWPGFSPQDGVCSVPGSLGNSMNSGGCVRKCCQEHDDCYTKFGCNASSWMAGFSSACGLCNLRAADCILRADKSENGCGC
;
A
#
# COMPACT_ATOMS: atom_id res chain seq x y z
N LEU A 1 -15.20 24.17 -2.34
CA LEU A 1 -14.53 23.44 -3.44
C LEU A 1 -15.63 22.85 -4.32
N ALA A 2 -15.66 23.16 -5.62
CA ALA A 2 -16.79 22.88 -6.53
C ALA A 2 -16.42 21.91 -7.68
N GLY A 3 -15.47 21.00 -7.44
CA GLY A 3 -15.07 20.02 -8.44
C GLY A 3 -16.18 18.98 -8.67
N ARG A 4 -16.50 18.69 -9.94
CA ARG A 4 -17.46 17.64 -10.31
C ARG A 4 -16.79 16.60 -11.18
N THR A 5 -16.74 15.36 -10.69
CA THR A 5 -16.41 14.19 -11.51
C THR A 5 -17.68 13.68 -12.19
N ARG A 6 -17.61 13.33 -13.48
CA ARG A 6 -18.73 12.76 -14.24
C ARG A 6 -18.36 11.39 -14.77
N TYR A 7 -19.30 10.47 -14.66
CA TYR A 7 -19.16 9.10 -15.15
C TYR A 7 -20.23 8.91 -16.22
N ALA A 8 -19.88 8.24 -17.32
CA ALA A 8 -20.84 7.84 -18.35
C ALA A 8 -20.74 6.33 -18.57
N TYR A 9 -21.88 5.72 -18.84
CA TYR A 9 -22.02 4.27 -18.95
C TYR A 9 -22.68 3.89 -20.28
N ASP A 10 -22.37 2.72 -20.79
CA ASP A 10 -23.12 2.12 -21.90
C ASP A 10 -24.42 1.46 -21.41
N PRO A 11 -25.31 0.96 -22.30
CA PRO A 11 -26.54 0.29 -21.91
C PRO A 11 -26.37 -1.04 -21.13
N LYS A 12 -25.14 -1.54 -20.97
CA LYS A 12 -24.80 -2.72 -20.17
C LYS A 12 -24.15 -2.35 -18.84
N ASP A 13 -24.21 -1.08 -18.45
CA ASP A 13 -23.60 -0.49 -17.25
C ASP A 13 -22.07 -0.54 -17.22
N ASN A 14 -21.41 -0.68 -18.36
CA ASN A 14 -19.95 -0.55 -18.43
C ASN A 14 -19.55 0.93 -18.38
N LEU A 15 -18.56 1.27 -17.54
CA LEU A 15 -18.04 2.64 -17.43
C LEU A 15 -17.28 3.04 -18.69
N THR A 16 -17.86 3.86 -19.55
CA THR A 16 -17.24 4.28 -20.83
C THR A 16 -16.37 5.51 -20.72
N THR A 17 -16.68 6.43 -19.79
CA THR A 17 -15.90 7.66 -19.61
C THR A 17 -15.85 8.12 -18.17
N VAL A 18 -14.70 8.66 -17.76
CA VAL A 18 -14.53 9.45 -16.53
C VAL A 18 -14.07 10.83 -16.93
N THR A 19 -14.85 11.86 -16.61
CA THR A 19 -14.43 13.27 -16.72
C THR A 19 -14.14 13.80 -15.33
N ASP A 20 -12.89 14.20 -15.10
CA ASP A 20 -12.48 14.71 -13.80
C ASP A 20 -12.88 16.19 -13.59
N PRO A 21 -12.70 16.74 -12.36
CA PRO A 21 -13.02 18.12 -12.06
C PRO A 21 -12.30 19.20 -12.90
N THR A 22 -11.19 18.86 -13.57
CA THR A 22 -10.46 19.77 -14.47
C THR A 22 -10.94 19.67 -15.92
N GLY A 23 -11.81 18.70 -16.22
CA GLY A 23 -12.38 18.48 -17.55
C GLY A 23 -11.61 17.46 -18.39
N SER A 24 -10.54 16.85 -17.85
CA SER A 24 -9.81 15.78 -18.53
C SER A 24 -10.66 14.51 -18.60
N ILE A 25 -10.60 13.81 -19.73
CA ILE A 25 -11.48 12.67 -20.04
C ILE A 25 -10.66 11.41 -20.29
N THR A 26 -10.83 10.41 -19.44
CA THR A 26 -10.41 9.03 -19.69
C THR A 26 -11.57 8.25 -20.30
N ARG A 27 -11.30 7.42 -21.32
CA ARG A 27 -12.30 6.61 -22.02
C ARG A 27 -11.94 5.13 -21.96
N TYR A 28 -12.97 4.29 -22.01
CA TYR A 28 -12.85 2.83 -22.00
C TYR A 28 -13.70 2.24 -23.12
N ALA A 29 -13.18 1.17 -23.74
CA ALA A 29 -13.93 0.35 -24.68
C ALA A 29 -14.03 -1.09 -24.16
N TYR A 30 -15.11 -1.77 -24.52
CA TYR A 30 -15.44 -3.10 -24.02
C TYR A 30 -15.81 -4.04 -25.17
N ASP A 31 -15.56 -5.33 -24.97
CA ASP A 31 -16.06 -6.37 -25.86
C ASP A 31 -17.53 -6.75 -25.54
N LEU A 32 -18.09 -7.69 -26.30
CA LEU A 32 -19.47 -8.15 -26.09
C LEU A 32 -19.67 -8.87 -24.74
N ALA A 33 -18.59 -9.35 -24.11
CA ALA A 33 -18.57 -10.00 -22.81
C ALA A 33 -18.29 -9.03 -21.65
N ASN A 34 -18.36 -7.71 -21.88
CA ASN A 34 -18.15 -6.65 -20.89
C ASN A 34 -16.71 -6.60 -20.32
N ARG A 35 -15.72 -7.10 -21.06
CA ARG A 35 -14.30 -7.00 -20.68
C ARG A 35 -13.68 -5.78 -21.34
N ARG A 36 -12.87 -5.03 -20.60
CA ARG A 36 -12.24 -3.79 -21.09
C ARG A 36 -11.19 -4.12 -22.14
N THR A 37 -11.42 -3.79 -23.41
CA THR A 37 -10.43 -4.02 -24.48
C THR A 37 -9.49 -2.85 -24.69
N GLN A 38 -9.85 -1.67 -24.18
CA GLN A 38 -9.05 -0.46 -24.38
C GLN A 38 -9.27 0.55 -23.26
N GLU A 39 -8.19 1.24 -22.90
CA GLU A 39 -8.20 2.49 -22.14
C GLU A 39 -7.56 3.59 -23.00
N THR A 40 -8.16 4.78 -22.99
CA THR A 40 -7.61 5.99 -23.64
C THR A 40 -7.53 7.11 -22.62
N ARG A 41 -6.31 7.59 -22.37
CA ARG A 41 -6.05 8.71 -21.45
C ARG A 41 -6.41 10.07 -22.07
N PRO A 42 -6.51 11.13 -21.25
CA PRO A 42 -6.86 12.47 -21.73
C PRO A 42 -6.01 12.99 -22.90
N GLY A 43 -4.72 12.67 -22.95
CA GLY A 43 -3.81 13.03 -24.04
C GLY A 43 -3.98 12.22 -25.33
N GLY A 44 -4.84 11.19 -25.32
CA GLY A 44 -5.10 10.30 -26.45
C GLY A 44 -4.25 9.02 -26.47
N GLU A 45 -3.37 8.84 -25.49
CA GLU A 45 -2.54 7.64 -25.34
C GLU A 45 -3.42 6.42 -24.99
N GLN A 46 -3.13 5.28 -25.61
CA GLN A 46 -3.99 4.09 -25.54
C GLN A 46 -3.27 2.88 -24.93
N THR A 47 -3.98 2.11 -24.12
CA THR A 47 -3.56 0.78 -23.68
C THR A 47 -4.62 -0.20 -24.15
N GLN A 48 -4.21 -1.33 -24.73
CA GLN A 48 -5.08 -2.34 -25.31
C GLN A 48 -4.94 -3.67 -24.57
N PHE A 49 -6.05 -4.39 -24.47
CA PHE A 49 -6.16 -5.64 -23.73
C PHE A 49 -6.82 -6.70 -24.61
N VAL A 50 -6.26 -7.91 -24.61
CA VAL A 50 -6.78 -9.06 -25.34
C VAL A 50 -6.97 -10.21 -24.37
N TYR A 51 -8.13 -10.85 -24.44
CA TYR A 51 -8.50 -11.95 -23.55
C TYR A 51 -8.70 -13.24 -24.33
N ASP A 52 -8.48 -14.37 -23.66
CA ASP A 52 -8.89 -15.67 -24.17
C ASP A 52 -10.42 -15.89 -24.04
N ALA A 53 -10.89 -17.09 -24.38
CA ALA A 53 -12.32 -17.43 -24.33
C ALA A 53 -12.88 -17.56 -22.90
N VAL A 54 -12.04 -17.82 -21.91
CA VAL A 54 -12.47 -18.03 -20.51
C VAL A 54 -12.30 -16.78 -19.64
N GLY A 55 -11.69 -15.72 -20.17
CA GLY A 55 -11.62 -14.41 -19.51
C GLY A 55 -10.23 -13.99 -19.07
N ASN A 56 -9.19 -14.79 -19.29
CA ASN A 56 -7.85 -14.40 -18.88
C ASN A 56 -7.27 -13.37 -19.84
N LEU A 57 -6.56 -12.38 -19.30
CA LEU A 57 -5.78 -11.44 -20.08
C LEU A 57 -4.57 -12.17 -20.68
N ILE A 58 -4.50 -12.27 -22.01
CA ILE A 58 -3.40 -12.93 -22.74
C ILE A 58 -2.45 -11.95 -23.42
N THR A 59 -2.86 -10.70 -23.63
CA THR A 59 -1.97 -9.64 -24.13
C THR A 59 -2.37 -8.28 -23.59
N ARG A 60 -1.39 -7.53 -23.09
CA ARG A 60 -1.49 -6.09 -22.81
C ARG A 60 -0.51 -5.35 -23.70
N ARG A 61 -1.01 -4.41 -24.50
CA ARG A 61 -0.18 -3.50 -25.31
C ARG A 61 -0.26 -2.09 -24.74
N ASP A 62 0.88 -1.52 -24.40
CA ASP A 62 0.96 -0.18 -23.80
C ASP A 62 0.90 0.95 -24.84
N SER A 63 1.00 2.20 -24.38
CA SER A 63 0.93 3.38 -25.24
C SER A 63 2.22 3.66 -26.02
N LEU A 64 3.33 3.03 -25.64
CA LEU A 64 4.58 2.99 -26.41
C LEU A 64 4.55 1.89 -27.50
N GLY A 65 3.54 1.03 -27.50
CA GLY A 65 3.37 -0.09 -28.42
C GLY A 65 4.07 -1.37 -27.98
N GLN A 66 4.62 -1.41 -26.77
CA GLN A 66 5.27 -2.59 -26.19
C GLN A 66 4.20 -3.60 -25.76
N GLU A 67 4.54 -4.89 -25.76
CA GLU A 67 3.59 -5.95 -25.38
C GLU A 67 4.07 -6.80 -24.22
N ARG A 68 3.14 -7.11 -23.32
CA ARG A 68 3.23 -8.24 -22.40
C ARG A 68 2.27 -9.31 -22.83
N ARG A 69 2.74 -10.56 -22.95
CA ARG A 69 1.92 -11.72 -23.29
C ARG A 69 1.93 -12.72 -22.16
N TYR A 70 0.78 -13.31 -21.88
CA TYR A 70 0.57 -14.19 -20.73
C TYR A 70 0.08 -15.57 -21.18
N THR A 71 0.53 -16.61 -20.48
CA THR A 71 0.08 -17.99 -20.69
C THR A 71 -0.42 -18.56 -19.37
N TYR A 72 -1.51 -19.31 -19.43
CA TYR A 72 -2.16 -19.93 -18.27
C TYR A 72 -2.17 -21.45 -18.42
N ASP A 73 -2.19 -22.15 -17.29
CA ASP A 73 -2.45 -23.59 -17.28
C ASP A 73 -3.96 -23.92 -17.37
N GLU A 74 -4.30 -25.21 -17.40
CA GLU A 74 -5.69 -25.68 -17.53
C GLU A 74 -6.60 -25.24 -16.37
N VAL A 75 -6.01 -24.91 -15.21
CA VAL A 75 -6.71 -24.41 -14.02
C VAL A 75 -6.61 -22.89 -13.88
N GLN A 76 -6.28 -22.18 -14.97
CA GLN A 76 -6.28 -20.73 -15.10
C GLN A 76 -5.26 -20.00 -14.22
N ARG A 77 -4.14 -20.63 -13.89
CA ARG A 77 -3.01 -19.98 -13.22
C ARG A 77 -1.98 -19.51 -14.24
N ARG A 78 -1.48 -18.28 -14.12
CA ARG A 78 -0.45 -17.75 -15.02
C ARG A 78 0.85 -18.53 -14.88
N THR A 79 1.27 -19.24 -15.93
CA THR A 79 2.53 -20.01 -15.93
C THR A 79 3.66 -19.30 -16.65
N ARG A 80 3.36 -18.33 -17.53
CA ARG A 80 4.39 -17.63 -18.30
C ARG A 80 4.00 -16.20 -18.63
N GLU A 81 5.01 -15.33 -18.68
CA GLU A 81 4.92 -13.95 -19.12
C GLU A 81 6.09 -13.60 -20.04
N GLU A 82 5.81 -12.92 -21.15
CA GLU A 82 6.79 -12.50 -22.15
C GLU A 82 6.71 -11.01 -22.41
N HIS A 83 7.86 -10.35 -22.45
CA HIS A 83 7.97 -8.90 -22.67
C HIS A 83 8.58 -8.61 -24.03
N PHE A 84 7.85 -7.89 -24.87
CA PHE A 84 8.25 -7.49 -26.22
C PHE A 84 8.42 -5.98 -26.27
N PRO A 85 9.67 -5.47 -26.32
CA PRO A 85 9.91 -4.04 -26.45
C PRO A 85 9.62 -3.56 -27.88
N VAL A 86 9.56 -2.24 -28.05
CA VAL A 86 9.58 -1.59 -29.36
C VAL A 86 11.01 -1.17 -29.69
N ILE A 87 11.50 -1.57 -30.87
CA ILE A 87 12.83 -1.26 -31.39
C ILE A 87 12.63 -0.59 -32.75
N ASP A 88 13.21 0.60 -32.95
CA ASP A 88 13.10 1.39 -34.19
C ASP A 88 11.64 1.60 -34.65
N GLY A 89 10.73 1.78 -33.70
CA GLY A 89 9.30 1.99 -33.95
C GLY A 89 8.52 0.73 -34.35
N GLN A 90 9.11 -0.46 -34.23
CA GLN A 90 8.45 -1.75 -34.48
C GLN A 90 8.49 -2.64 -33.24
N LEU A 91 7.41 -3.39 -33.00
CA LEU A 91 7.40 -4.40 -31.94
C LEU A 91 8.42 -5.49 -32.25
N ALA A 92 9.25 -5.84 -31.26
CA ALA A 92 10.24 -6.91 -31.41
C ALA A 92 9.58 -8.25 -31.76
N THR A 93 10.23 -9.04 -32.62
CA THR A 93 9.75 -10.37 -33.02
C THR A 93 10.07 -11.45 -31.99
N SER A 94 10.86 -11.15 -30.97
CA SER A 94 11.23 -12.04 -29.87
C SER A 94 11.24 -11.27 -28.55
N PRO A 95 10.87 -11.92 -27.42
CA PRO A 95 10.82 -11.24 -26.14
C PRO A 95 12.23 -10.93 -25.64
N ASN A 96 12.39 -9.82 -24.93
CA ASN A 96 13.64 -9.45 -24.27
C ASN A 96 13.71 -9.92 -22.81
N ARG A 97 12.59 -10.42 -22.26
CA ARG A 97 12.44 -10.98 -20.92
C ARG A 97 11.30 -11.99 -20.92
N VAL A 98 11.53 -13.12 -20.28
CA VAL A 98 10.56 -14.21 -20.11
C VAL A 98 10.58 -14.65 -18.66
N ILE A 99 9.38 -14.70 -18.08
CA ILE A 99 9.16 -15.14 -16.70
C ILE A 99 8.34 -16.43 -16.77
N THR A 100 8.77 -17.46 -16.05
CA THR A 100 8.03 -18.71 -15.89
C THR A 100 7.72 -18.94 -14.42
N TYR A 101 6.47 -19.25 -14.10
CA TYR A 101 5.99 -19.55 -12.75
C TYR A 101 5.75 -21.05 -12.59
N SER A 102 6.14 -21.60 -11.44
CA SER A 102 5.90 -23.00 -11.07
C SER A 102 4.92 -23.07 -9.91
N TYR A 103 4.03 -24.06 -9.93
CA TYR A 103 3.06 -24.28 -8.87
C TYR A 103 3.04 -25.74 -8.43
N ASN A 104 2.69 -25.98 -7.16
CA ASN A 104 2.39 -27.33 -6.68
C ASN A 104 0.95 -27.76 -7.02
N ALA A 105 0.61 -29.01 -6.65
CA ALA A 105 -0.72 -29.58 -6.87
C ALA A 105 -1.85 -28.88 -6.08
N LEU A 106 -1.50 -28.09 -5.05
CA LEU A 106 -2.45 -27.34 -4.22
C LEU A 106 -2.68 -25.91 -4.72
N GLY A 107 -2.08 -25.49 -5.84
CA GLY A 107 -2.25 -24.11 -6.33
C GLY A 107 -1.14 -23.14 -5.89
N GLN A 108 -0.25 -23.53 -4.99
CA GLN A 108 0.73 -22.61 -4.40
C GLN A 108 1.94 -22.46 -5.31
N MET A 109 2.40 -21.22 -5.50
CA MET A 109 3.59 -20.93 -6.30
C MET A 109 4.83 -21.46 -5.60
N THR A 110 5.61 -22.30 -6.27
CA THR A 110 6.83 -22.92 -5.73
C THR A 110 8.11 -22.32 -6.28
N ALA A 111 8.04 -21.61 -7.40
CA ALA A 111 9.19 -20.90 -7.96
C ALA A 111 8.76 -19.89 -9.03
N TYR A 112 9.66 -18.94 -9.31
CA TYR A 112 9.69 -18.26 -10.59
C TYR A 112 11.10 -18.30 -11.18
N ARG A 113 11.20 -18.24 -12.51
CA ARG A 113 12.44 -18.03 -13.24
C ARG A 113 12.27 -16.87 -14.21
N ASP A 114 13.10 -15.84 -14.07
CA ASP A 114 13.10 -14.63 -14.89
C ASP A 114 14.41 -14.55 -15.69
N ALA A 115 14.31 -14.59 -17.01
CA ALA A 115 15.47 -14.67 -17.89
C ALA A 115 15.29 -13.89 -19.18
N LYS A 116 16.41 -13.40 -19.73
CA LYS A 116 16.49 -12.80 -21.05
C LYS A 116 16.94 -13.84 -22.08
N PRO A 117 16.15 -14.10 -23.14
CA PRO A 117 16.61 -14.87 -24.29
C PRO A 117 17.80 -14.18 -24.97
N LEU A 118 18.77 -14.97 -25.41
CA LEU A 118 19.93 -14.55 -26.19
C LEU A 118 19.96 -15.30 -27.54
N PRO A 119 20.73 -14.83 -28.54
CA PRO A 119 20.90 -15.54 -29.80
C PRO A 119 21.41 -16.98 -29.60
N GLY A 120 20.98 -17.91 -30.46
CA GLY A 120 21.45 -19.30 -30.46
C GLY A 120 20.93 -20.15 -29.30
N ASP A 121 19.66 -19.98 -28.92
CA ASP A 121 18.98 -20.69 -27.82
C ASP A 121 19.62 -20.50 -26.43
N ALA A 122 20.50 -19.51 -26.28
CA ALA A 122 21.11 -19.16 -25.01
C ALA A 122 20.16 -18.32 -24.14
N TRP A 123 20.35 -18.38 -22.82
CA TRP A 123 19.53 -17.64 -21.85
C TRP A 123 20.41 -16.98 -20.79
N GLN A 124 20.19 -15.68 -20.55
CA GLN A 124 20.76 -14.97 -19.40
C GLN A 124 19.76 -14.97 -18.26
N LEU A 125 20.12 -15.57 -17.12
CA LEU A 125 19.32 -15.47 -15.91
C LEU A 125 19.34 -14.02 -15.40
N LEU A 126 18.16 -13.45 -15.12
CA LEU A 126 18.00 -12.15 -14.49
C LEU A 126 17.74 -12.31 -13.00
N SER A 127 16.80 -13.19 -12.64
CA SER A 127 16.56 -13.63 -11.26
C SER A 127 15.79 -14.95 -11.21
N GLU A 128 15.87 -15.65 -10.08
CA GLU A 128 15.10 -16.86 -9.82
C GLU A 128 14.82 -16.95 -8.33
N ALA A 129 13.65 -17.42 -7.95
CA ALA A 129 13.36 -17.74 -6.56
C ALA A 129 12.62 -19.07 -6.42
N THR A 130 12.81 -19.72 -5.28
CA THR A 130 12.07 -20.93 -4.88
C THR A 130 11.42 -20.73 -3.53
N TYR A 131 10.25 -21.36 -3.36
CA TYR A 131 9.39 -21.22 -2.19
C TYR A 131 9.02 -22.59 -1.64
N THR A 132 9.18 -22.76 -0.34
CA THR A 132 8.66 -23.93 0.37
C THR A 132 7.46 -23.54 1.20
N HIS A 133 6.51 -24.48 1.33
CA HIS A 133 5.28 -24.29 2.06
C HIS A 133 5.10 -25.41 3.09
N ASP A 134 4.46 -25.10 4.20
CA ASP A 134 4.00 -26.16 5.12
C ASP A 134 2.68 -26.78 4.66
N ALA A 135 2.19 -27.77 5.43
CA ALA A 135 0.93 -28.46 5.13
C ALA A 135 -0.32 -27.57 5.17
N LEU A 136 -0.23 -26.38 5.77
CA LEU A 136 -1.29 -25.37 5.79
C LEU A 136 -1.14 -24.34 4.65
N GLY A 137 -0.11 -24.50 3.81
CA GLY A 137 0.13 -23.63 2.66
C GLY A 137 0.82 -22.31 2.98
N ARG A 138 1.41 -22.17 4.16
CA ARG A 138 2.15 -20.96 4.55
C ARG A 138 3.58 -21.05 4.06
N LYS A 139 4.13 -19.96 3.52
CA LYS A 139 5.51 -19.92 3.01
C LYS A 139 6.51 -20.04 4.16
N THR A 140 7.28 -21.11 4.19
CA THR A 140 8.27 -21.42 5.24
C THR A 140 9.71 -21.14 4.82
N ALA A 141 10.00 -20.99 3.53
CA ALA A 141 11.27 -20.47 3.05
C ALA A 141 11.11 -19.77 1.70
N GLU A 142 12.00 -18.82 1.46
CA GLU A 142 12.24 -18.20 0.16
C GLU A 142 13.75 -18.17 -0.06
N GLU A 143 14.20 -18.80 -1.14
CA GLU A 143 15.57 -18.67 -1.63
C GLU A 143 15.56 -17.86 -2.92
N VAL A 144 16.35 -16.79 -2.98
CA VAL A 144 16.54 -15.95 -4.17
C VAL A 144 17.95 -16.15 -4.72
N ASN A 145 18.03 -16.42 -6.02
CA ASN A 145 19.25 -16.40 -6.80
C ASN A 145 19.41 -15.04 -7.49
N PHE A 146 20.38 -14.27 -7.01
CA PHE A 146 20.69 -12.93 -7.53
C PHE A 146 21.60 -12.97 -8.77
N GLY A 147 22.07 -14.16 -9.18
CA GLY A 147 23.10 -14.35 -10.20
C GLY A 147 24.45 -14.73 -9.57
N PRO A 148 25.17 -13.81 -8.91
CA PRO A 148 26.49 -14.11 -8.33
C PRO A 148 26.42 -14.91 -7.03
N PHE A 149 25.27 -14.94 -6.35
CA PHE A 149 25.06 -15.68 -5.11
C PHE A 149 23.57 -15.98 -4.86
N ARG A 150 23.31 -16.90 -3.92
CA ARG A 150 21.97 -17.26 -3.43
C ARG A 150 21.83 -16.86 -1.96
N LYS A 151 20.63 -16.45 -1.55
CA LYS A 151 20.29 -16.15 -0.15
C LYS A 151 18.93 -16.72 0.19
N THR A 152 18.81 -17.19 1.43
CA THR A 152 17.60 -17.85 1.91
C THR A 152 17.23 -17.29 3.27
N PHE A 153 15.95 -17.03 3.50
CA PHE A 153 15.39 -16.88 4.85
C PHE A 153 14.36 -17.97 5.09
N THR A 154 14.11 -18.28 6.36
CA THR A 154 13.09 -19.26 6.74
C THR A 154 12.16 -18.71 7.81
N THR A 155 10.89 -19.06 7.69
CA THR A 155 9.84 -18.69 8.63
C THR A 155 9.23 -19.95 9.22
N ALA A 156 9.15 -20.00 10.55
CA ALA A 156 8.37 -21.00 11.26
C ALA A 156 7.09 -20.36 11.80
N TYR A 157 6.02 -21.15 11.88
CA TYR A 157 4.71 -20.72 12.34
C TYR A 157 4.17 -21.64 13.42
N ARG A 158 3.46 -21.05 14.38
CA ARG A 158 2.63 -21.78 15.33
C ARG A 158 1.43 -22.42 14.61
N ALA A 159 0.79 -23.41 15.24
CA ALA A 159 -0.38 -24.08 14.68
C ALA A 159 -1.53 -23.11 14.32
N ASN A 160 -1.64 -21.98 15.02
CA ASN A 160 -2.69 -20.96 14.83
C ASN A 160 -2.38 -19.92 13.72
N GLY A 161 -1.32 -20.09 12.92
CA GLY A 161 -0.97 -19.15 11.86
C GLY A 161 0.05 -18.07 12.24
N GLN A 162 0.32 -17.88 13.54
CA GLN A 162 1.21 -16.82 13.99
C GLN A 162 2.68 -17.14 13.71
N LYS A 163 3.44 -16.13 13.26
CA LYS A 163 4.88 -16.25 13.01
C LYS A 163 5.57 -16.58 14.32
N GLU A 164 6.30 -17.69 14.38
CA GLU A 164 7.02 -18.14 15.58
C GLU A 164 8.49 -17.72 15.53
N ARG A 165 9.10 -17.86 14.36
CA ARG A 165 10.52 -17.59 14.15
C ARG A 165 10.78 -17.14 12.73
N LEU A 166 11.71 -16.20 12.58
CA LEU A 166 12.31 -15.82 11.30
C LEU A 166 13.83 -16.00 11.41
N THR A 167 14.40 -16.82 10.54
CA THR A 167 15.85 -16.96 10.39
C THR A 167 16.27 -16.17 9.16
N TYR A 168 17.07 -15.14 9.39
CA TYR A 168 17.54 -14.21 8.36
C TYR A 168 18.67 -14.83 7.55
N PRO A 169 18.94 -14.32 6.33
CA PRO A 169 20.00 -14.89 5.50
C PRO A 169 21.43 -14.67 6.01
N ASP A 170 21.61 -13.78 6.99
CA ASP A 170 22.88 -13.61 7.72
C ASP A 170 23.01 -14.56 8.92
N GLY A 171 22.05 -15.47 9.11
CA GLY A 171 21.98 -16.42 10.22
C GLY A 171 21.38 -15.86 11.51
N SER A 172 21.07 -14.56 11.56
CA SER A 172 20.35 -13.96 12.70
C SER A 172 18.98 -14.58 12.85
N ILE A 173 18.45 -14.57 14.07
CA ILE A 173 17.15 -15.16 14.38
C ILE A 173 16.32 -14.12 15.11
N ALA A 174 15.05 -13.98 14.70
CA ALA A 174 14.02 -13.35 15.50
C ALA A 174 12.99 -14.40 15.93
N ASN A 175 12.76 -14.51 17.24
CA ASN A 175 11.68 -15.34 17.78
C ASN A 175 10.55 -14.46 18.27
N PHE A 176 9.32 -14.90 18.05
CA PHE A 176 8.12 -14.15 18.40
C PHE A 176 7.27 -14.94 19.39
N THR A 177 6.87 -14.25 20.45
CA THR A 177 5.93 -14.76 21.45
C THR A 177 4.73 -13.86 21.54
N TYR A 178 3.60 -14.46 21.89
CA TYR A 178 2.30 -13.80 21.92
C TYR A 178 1.69 -13.96 23.29
N ASP A 179 0.91 -12.96 23.71
CA ASP A 179 0.13 -13.03 24.94
C ASP A 179 -1.05 -14.01 24.81
N THR A 180 -1.80 -14.19 25.89
CA THR A 180 -2.96 -15.10 25.94
C THR A 180 -4.10 -14.69 25.01
N THR A 181 -4.11 -13.46 24.50
CA THR A 181 -5.07 -12.96 23.51
C THR A 181 -4.53 -13.02 22.07
N GLY A 182 -3.33 -13.55 21.87
CA GLY A 182 -2.70 -13.68 20.56
C GLY A 182 -2.03 -12.40 20.07
N ARG A 183 -1.81 -11.38 20.89
CA ARG A 183 -1.07 -10.16 20.47
C ARG A 183 0.43 -10.35 20.70
N LEU A 184 1.27 -9.72 19.88
CA LEU A 184 2.73 -9.81 20.02
C LEU A 184 3.18 -9.33 21.40
N ALA A 185 3.82 -10.21 22.17
CA ALA A 185 4.33 -9.90 23.51
C ALA A 185 5.83 -9.62 23.50
N THR A 186 6.62 -10.49 22.86
CA THR A 186 8.08 -10.32 22.77
C THR A 186 8.58 -10.69 21.39
N GLN A 187 9.47 -9.86 20.86
CA GLN A 187 10.34 -10.17 19.73
C GLN A 187 11.79 -10.25 20.25
N GLN A 188 12.37 -11.44 20.21
CA GLN A 188 13.79 -11.62 20.50
C GLN A 188 14.59 -11.16 19.28
N THR A 189 15.62 -10.35 19.47
CA THR A 189 16.47 -9.84 18.39
C THR A 189 17.95 -10.15 18.68
N PRO A 190 18.85 -10.03 17.69
CA PRO A 190 20.29 -10.16 17.94
C PRO A 190 20.86 -9.17 18.96
N GLY A 191 20.20 -8.03 19.20
CA GLY A 191 20.64 -6.98 20.11
C GLY A 191 19.91 -6.96 21.46
N GLY A 192 19.04 -7.93 21.73
CA GLY A 192 18.22 -7.99 22.94
C GLY A 192 16.71 -8.03 22.64
N ASP A 193 15.93 -8.30 23.66
CA ASP A 193 14.49 -8.49 23.54
C ASP A 193 13.74 -7.15 23.43
N ILE A 194 12.73 -7.15 22.57
CA ILE A 194 11.75 -6.07 22.45
C ILE A 194 10.43 -6.60 22.99
N THR A 195 9.87 -5.92 23.99
CA THR A 195 8.60 -6.34 24.61
C THR A 195 7.52 -5.30 24.38
N THR A 196 6.31 -5.77 24.07
CA THR A 196 5.16 -4.92 23.78
C THR A 196 4.06 -5.20 24.79
N THR A 197 3.49 -4.13 25.34
CA THR A 197 2.34 -4.19 26.23
C THR A 197 1.19 -3.37 25.66
N TYR A 198 -0.02 -3.70 26.08
CA TYR A 198 -1.24 -3.15 25.53
C TYR A 198 -2.17 -2.66 26.63
N HIS A 199 -2.93 -1.62 26.31
CA HIS A 199 -4.11 -1.25 27.07
C HIS A 199 -5.22 -2.32 26.94
N PRO A 200 -6.20 -2.34 27.86
CA PRO A 200 -7.37 -3.21 27.75
C PRO A 200 -8.17 -3.03 26.45
N SER A 201 -8.10 -1.85 25.82
CA SER A 201 -8.69 -1.58 24.50
C SER A 201 -7.98 -2.28 23.34
N GLY A 202 -6.81 -2.88 23.59
CA GLY A 202 -5.98 -3.52 22.57
C GLY A 202 -4.91 -2.62 21.95
N ALA A 203 -4.97 -1.30 22.16
CA ALA A 203 -3.95 -0.38 21.66
C ALA A 203 -2.61 -0.58 22.39
N VAL A 204 -1.50 -0.50 21.66
CA VAL A 204 -0.14 -0.58 22.22
C VAL A 204 0.06 0.51 23.26
N SER A 205 0.38 0.16 24.50
CA SER A 205 0.65 1.13 25.57
C SER A 205 2.14 1.45 25.72
N GLU A 206 2.99 0.44 25.58
CA GLU A 206 4.43 0.57 25.76
C GLU A 206 5.18 -0.49 24.95
N VAL A 207 6.28 -0.09 24.32
CA VAL A 207 7.27 -0.95 23.68
C VAL A 207 8.61 -0.72 24.37
N ARG A 208 9.15 -1.73 25.05
CA ARG A 208 10.48 -1.69 25.65
C ARG A 208 11.50 -2.19 24.65
N LEU A 209 12.47 -1.35 24.34
CA LEU A 209 13.62 -1.64 23.50
C LEU A 209 14.85 -1.86 24.41
N PRO A 210 15.91 -2.50 23.92
CA PRO A 210 17.19 -2.51 24.63
C PRO A 210 17.70 -1.07 24.88
N GLY A 211 17.81 -0.71 26.17
CA GLY A 211 18.30 0.60 26.62
C GLY A 211 17.29 1.76 26.54
N ALA A 212 16.09 1.57 26.00
CA ALA A 212 15.09 2.63 25.86
C ALA A 212 13.65 2.11 25.96
N THR A 213 12.70 2.97 26.34
CA THR A 213 11.27 2.63 26.42
C THR A 213 10.45 3.62 25.62
N GLN A 214 9.57 3.12 24.75
CA GLN A 214 8.61 3.93 23.99
C GLN A 214 7.21 3.76 24.56
N SER A 215 6.64 4.81 25.15
CA SER A 215 5.25 4.84 25.63
C SER A 215 4.31 5.48 24.60
N ARG A 216 3.05 5.05 24.61
CA ARG A 216 1.99 5.55 23.73
C ARG A 216 0.71 5.81 24.50
N SER A 217 0.12 7.00 24.33
CA SER A 217 -1.22 7.33 24.80
C SER A 217 -2.17 7.48 23.62
N HIS A 218 -3.47 7.27 23.87
CA HIS A 218 -4.49 7.31 22.83
C HIS A 218 -5.68 8.15 23.28
N ASP A 219 -6.45 8.67 22.33
CA ASP A 219 -7.79 9.21 22.59
C ASP A 219 -8.87 8.10 22.57
N ALA A 220 -10.13 8.51 22.69
CA ALA A 220 -11.27 7.59 22.69
C ALA A 220 -11.50 6.86 21.34
N LEU A 221 -10.91 7.37 20.24
CA LEU A 221 -10.93 6.72 18.92
C LEU A 221 -9.70 5.83 18.70
N LEU A 222 -8.91 5.57 19.74
CA LEU A 222 -7.65 4.83 19.69
C LEU A 222 -6.60 5.45 18.76
N ARG A 223 -6.69 6.77 18.50
CA ARG A 223 -5.67 7.51 17.76
C ARG A 223 -4.54 7.90 18.72
N PRO A 224 -3.25 7.71 18.35
CA PRO A 224 -2.14 8.08 19.22
C PRO A 224 -2.14 9.57 19.56
N THR A 225 -2.29 9.93 20.83
CA THR A 225 -2.19 11.33 21.30
C THR A 225 -0.77 11.69 21.72
N GLN A 226 0.03 10.69 22.10
CA GLN A 226 1.45 10.87 22.40
C GLN A 226 2.23 9.59 22.06
N ILE A 227 3.40 9.75 21.45
CA ILE A 227 4.44 8.73 21.34
C ILE A 227 5.70 9.33 21.96
N LYS A 228 6.27 8.67 22.99
CA LYS A 228 7.42 9.20 23.73
C LYS A 228 8.48 8.13 23.93
N LEU A 229 9.72 8.39 23.50
CA LEU A 229 10.88 7.53 23.72
C LEU A 229 11.76 8.09 24.83
N GLU A 230 12.10 7.26 25.81
CA GLU A 230 12.98 7.60 26.92
C GLU A 230 14.14 6.63 27.01
N ARG A 231 15.35 7.13 27.30
CA ARG A 231 16.52 6.28 27.60
C ARG A 231 16.37 5.69 29.00
N GLY A 232 16.38 4.36 29.12
CA GLY A 232 16.13 3.65 30.37
C GLY A 232 14.65 3.36 30.62
N ALA A 233 14.25 3.28 31.89
CA ALA A 233 12.90 2.93 32.29
C ALA A 233 11.92 4.09 32.08
N ALA A 234 10.69 3.77 31.66
CA ALA A 234 9.61 4.73 31.44
C ALA A 234 9.42 5.68 32.64
N GLY A 235 9.31 6.99 32.35
CA GLY A 235 9.07 8.04 33.33
C GLY A 235 10.27 8.46 34.18
N SER A 236 11.43 7.81 34.03
CA SER A 236 12.66 8.11 34.79
C SER A 236 13.86 8.47 33.90
N GLY A 237 13.70 8.33 32.58
CA GLY A 237 14.76 8.42 31.59
C GLY A 237 14.91 9.79 30.92
N GLN A 238 16.02 9.97 30.21
CA GLN A 238 16.18 11.11 29.32
C GLN A 238 15.21 10.97 28.15
N VAL A 239 14.39 11.99 27.86
CA VAL A 239 13.49 11.98 26.70
C VAL A 239 14.30 12.17 25.42
N LEU A 240 14.22 11.18 24.53
CA LEU A 240 14.95 11.16 23.25
C LEU A 240 14.05 11.59 22.08
N LEU A 241 12.76 11.27 22.16
CA LEU A 241 11.72 11.61 21.20
C LEU A 241 10.42 11.87 21.95
N SER A 242 9.67 12.88 21.54
CA SER A 242 8.27 13.06 21.93
C SER A 242 7.50 13.56 20.72
N LEU A 243 6.36 12.95 20.45
CA LEU A 243 5.43 13.30 19.38
C LEU A 243 4.03 13.35 20.00
N ALA A 244 3.54 14.55 20.32
CA ALA A 244 2.19 14.74 20.84
C ALA A 244 1.29 15.30 19.73
N TYR A 245 0.13 14.68 19.53
CA TYR A 245 -0.77 14.96 18.40
C TYR A 245 -2.07 15.60 18.86
N GLN A 246 -2.55 16.54 18.06
CA GLN A 246 -3.92 17.03 18.13
C GLN A 246 -4.59 16.78 16.78
N TYR A 247 -5.84 16.35 16.82
CA TYR A 247 -6.62 15.97 15.65
C TYR A 247 -7.85 16.86 15.53
N ASP A 248 -8.33 17.04 14.31
CA ASP A 248 -9.68 17.51 14.07
C ASP A 248 -10.70 16.37 14.12
N ALA A 249 -11.95 16.70 13.78
CA ALA A 249 -13.06 15.74 13.72
C ALA A 249 -12.97 14.77 12.52
N ALA A 250 -12.15 15.07 11.51
CA ALA A 250 -11.88 14.21 10.36
C ALA A 250 -10.65 13.31 10.55
N SER A 251 -10.04 13.32 11.75
CA SER A 251 -8.79 12.64 12.07
C SER A 251 -7.55 13.21 11.37
N ASP A 252 -7.63 14.42 10.82
CA ASP A 252 -6.47 15.13 10.31
C ASP A 252 -5.65 15.71 11.47
N ILE A 253 -4.31 15.57 11.41
CA ILE A 253 -3.42 16.10 12.45
C ILE A 253 -3.34 17.61 12.34
N LEU A 254 -3.87 18.36 13.31
CA LEU A 254 -3.79 19.82 13.41
C LEU A 254 -2.46 20.31 14.01
N SER A 255 -1.88 19.52 14.91
CA SER A 255 -0.61 19.85 15.54
C SER A 255 0.20 18.61 15.87
N LYS A 256 1.52 18.70 15.66
CA LYS A 256 2.52 17.74 16.14
C LYS A 256 3.52 18.48 17.01
N THR A 257 3.45 18.27 18.33
CA THR A 257 4.40 18.84 19.29
C THR A 257 5.55 17.88 19.52
N THR A 258 6.76 18.39 19.33
CA THR A 258 8.01 17.66 19.54
C THR A 258 8.84 18.29 20.66
N LEU A 259 9.99 17.69 20.98
CA LEU A 259 10.98 18.32 21.87
C LEU A 259 11.46 19.69 21.36
N ASP A 260 11.33 19.92 20.06
CA ASP A 260 11.75 21.13 19.39
C ASP A 260 10.62 22.18 19.27
N GLY A 261 9.43 21.89 19.81
CA GLY A 261 8.24 22.75 19.76
C GLY A 261 7.08 22.18 18.91
N ALA A 262 6.01 22.96 18.81
CA ALA A 262 4.78 22.59 18.10
C ALA A 262 4.80 22.99 16.61
N THR A 263 4.64 22.01 15.72
CA THR A 263 4.36 22.25 14.30
C THR A 263 2.85 22.27 14.09
N ALA A 264 2.33 23.31 13.44
CA ALA A 264 0.93 23.44 13.07
C ALA A 264 0.67 22.96 11.64
N TYR A 265 -0.48 22.34 11.41
CA TYR A 265 -0.92 21.80 10.13
C TYR A 265 -2.32 22.33 9.82
N GLN A 266 -2.58 22.63 8.56
CA GLN A 266 -3.88 23.12 8.10
C GLN A 266 -4.33 22.33 6.88
N TYR A 267 -5.64 22.15 6.72
CA TYR A 267 -6.23 21.40 5.62
C TYR A 267 -7.38 22.17 5.00
N ASP A 268 -7.70 21.85 3.74
CA ASP A 268 -8.96 22.27 3.16
C ASP A 268 -10.07 21.24 3.42
N ALA A 269 -11.29 21.54 2.93
CA ALA A 269 -12.46 20.70 3.14
C ALA A 269 -12.39 19.29 2.49
N LEU A 270 -11.35 18.99 1.70
CA LEU A 270 -11.08 17.66 1.15
C LEU A 270 -9.95 16.95 1.92
N SER A 271 -9.57 17.45 3.10
CA SER A 271 -8.47 16.94 3.92
C SER A 271 -7.12 16.98 3.19
N ARG A 272 -6.92 17.94 2.28
CA ARG A 272 -5.63 18.16 1.60
C ARG A 272 -4.79 19.13 2.41
N LEU A 273 -3.52 18.81 2.62
CA LEU A 273 -2.63 19.62 3.44
C LEU A 273 -2.36 20.98 2.78
N THR A 274 -2.84 22.07 3.37
CA THR A 274 -2.68 23.43 2.81
C THR A 274 -1.55 24.21 3.46
N SER A 275 -1.14 23.88 4.68
CA SER A 275 0.02 24.52 5.31
C SER A 275 0.66 23.66 6.40
N VAL A 276 1.97 23.81 6.55
CA VAL A 276 2.75 23.31 7.68
C VAL A 276 3.65 24.42 8.19
N THR A 277 3.52 24.76 9.47
CA THR A 277 4.31 25.82 10.11
C THR A 277 5.10 25.24 11.28
N PRO A 278 6.42 24.99 11.12
CA PRO A 278 7.30 24.59 12.21
C PRO A 278 7.52 25.72 13.24
N PRO A 279 7.97 25.40 14.46
CA PRO A 279 8.45 26.39 15.42
C PRO A 279 9.54 27.27 14.82
N GLU A 280 9.58 28.55 15.16
CA GLU A 280 10.51 29.54 14.59
C GLU A 280 11.99 29.13 14.74
N SER A 281 12.35 28.50 15.87
CA SER A 281 13.69 27.94 16.11
C SER A 281 14.09 26.79 15.18
N GLN A 282 13.12 26.15 14.53
CA GLN A 282 13.30 25.03 13.61
C GLN A 282 13.06 25.39 12.16
N GLN A 283 12.59 26.62 11.88
CA GLN A 283 12.37 27.07 10.52
C GLN A 283 13.70 27.21 9.79
N ARG A 284 13.64 26.90 8.50
CA ARG A 284 14.76 27.11 7.57
C ARG A 284 15.04 28.60 7.45
N SER A 285 16.27 28.99 7.72
CA SER A 285 16.75 30.38 7.60
C SER A 285 18.23 30.39 7.21
N GLU A 286 18.80 31.58 7.00
CA GLU A 286 20.25 31.73 6.77
C GLU A 286 21.09 31.16 7.93
N THR A 287 20.59 31.30 9.17
CA THR A 287 21.24 30.78 10.38
C THR A 287 20.88 29.32 10.69
N ASN A 288 19.89 28.75 9.99
CA ASN A 288 19.46 27.36 10.11
C ASN A 288 19.13 26.76 8.72
N PRO A 289 20.14 26.56 7.85
CA PRO A 289 19.89 26.15 6.46
C PRO A 289 19.31 24.72 6.32
N ILE A 290 19.46 23.91 7.37
CA ILE A 290 18.93 22.54 7.47
C ILE A 290 17.58 22.48 8.21
N GLY A 291 17.00 23.62 8.56
CA GLY A 291 15.68 23.72 9.18
C GLY A 291 14.55 23.24 8.26
N LEU A 292 13.36 23.09 8.84
CA LEU A 292 12.16 22.77 8.08
C LEU A 292 11.62 24.03 7.38
N PRO A 293 11.20 23.93 6.11
CA PRO A 293 10.53 25.04 5.46
C PRO A 293 9.19 25.35 6.13
N VAL A 294 8.74 26.60 6.03
CA VAL A 294 7.32 26.91 6.15
C VAL A 294 6.66 26.52 4.84
N GLU A 295 5.67 25.63 4.92
CA GLU A 295 5.01 25.05 3.77
C GLU A 295 3.61 25.65 3.61
N SER A 296 3.24 26.01 2.38
CA SER A 296 1.86 26.35 2.04
C SER A 296 1.55 25.93 0.62
N TYR A 297 0.39 25.36 0.40
CA TYR A 297 -0.01 24.72 -0.84
C TYR A 297 -1.40 25.14 -1.27
N THR A 298 -1.58 25.31 -2.56
CA THR A 298 -2.90 25.36 -3.19
C THR A 298 -3.02 24.23 -4.21
N TYR A 299 -4.25 23.85 -4.53
CA TYR A 299 -4.53 22.67 -5.36
C TYR A 299 -5.64 22.92 -6.37
N ASP A 300 -5.57 22.24 -7.51
CA ASP A 300 -6.69 22.14 -8.45
C ASP A 300 -7.76 21.11 -7.99
N GLY A 301 -8.74 20.81 -8.83
CA GLY A 301 -9.82 19.87 -8.51
C GLY A 301 -9.41 18.39 -8.43
N VAL A 302 -8.21 18.03 -8.91
CA VAL A 302 -7.63 16.67 -8.86
C VAL A 302 -6.34 16.62 -8.04
N HIS A 303 -6.17 17.59 -7.14
CA HIS A 303 -5.07 17.67 -6.16
C HIS A 303 -3.68 17.90 -6.78
N ASN A 304 -3.58 18.32 -8.06
CA ASN A 304 -2.32 18.89 -8.54
C ASN A 304 -2.01 20.15 -7.73
N ARG A 305 -0.74 20.31 -7.35
CA ARG A 305 -0.29 21.45 -6.55
C ARG A 305 -0.16 22.67 -7.48
N LEU A 306 -0.87 23.76 -7.21
CA LEU A 306 -0.83 25.00 -8.00
C LEU A 306 0.17 26.02 -7.44
N SER A 307 0.56 25.89 -6.17
CA SER A 307 1.57 26.73 -5.54
C SER A 307 2.29 26.00 -4.40
N SER A 308 3.51 26.44 -4.08
CA SER A 308 4.30 26.02 -2.93
C SER A 308 5.10 27.20 -2.39
N ALA A 309 4.97 27.54 -1.10
CA ALA A 309 5.70 28.69 -0.53
C ALA A 309 7.24 28.51 -0.54
N HIS A 310 7.73 27.30 -0.29
CA HIS A 310 9.16 27.01 -0.24
C HIS A 310 9.71 26.47 -1.57
N GLN A 311 8.86 26.40 -2.60
CA GLN A 311 9.22 26.13 -4.00
C GLN A 311 8.43 27.13 -4.88
N PRO A 312 8.76 28.43 -4.79
CA PRO A 312 8.05 29.47 -5.51
C PRO A 312 8.26 29.31 -7.02
N GLY A 313 7.33 29.86 -7.79
CA GLY A 313 7.30 29.74 -9.25
C GLY A 313 6.05 29.04 -9.78
N PRO A 314 5.94 28.90 -11.12
CA PRO A 314 4.81 28.24 -11.76
C PRO A 314 4.70 26.78 -11.33
N TRP A 315 3.50 26.20 -11.44
CA TRP A 315 3.24 24.76 -11.40
C TRP A 315 2.28 24.44 -12.54
N VAL A 316 2.76 23.94 -13.68
CA VAL A 316 1.94 23.69 -14.88
C VAL A 316 1.82 22.21 -15.15
N TYR A 317 0.60 21.80 -15.47
CA TYR A 317 0.23 20.42 -15.77
C TYR A 317 -0.40 20.32 -17.16
N ASN A 318 -0.30 19.15 -17.79
CA ASN A 318 -1.09 18.84 -18.98
C ASN A 318 -2.40 18.12 -18.60
N ALA A 319 -3.18 17.72 -19.61
CA ALA A 319 -4.45 17.02 -19.43
C ALA A 319 -4.32 15.66 -18.73
N ASN A 320 -3.13 15.02 -18.78
CA ASN A 320 -2.84 13.76 -18.10
C ASN A 320 -2.36 13.96 -16.64
N HIS A 321 -2.39 15.19 -16.10
CA HIS A 321 -1.90 15.55 -14.76
C HIS A 321 -0.39 15.33 -14.56
N GLN A 322 0.35 15.33 -15.66
CA GLN A 322 1.80 15.30 -15.68
C GLN A 322 2.34 16.71 -15.40
N LEU A 323 3.30 16.83 -14.48
CA LEU A 323 3.90 18.11 -14.09
C LEU A 323 4.93 18.53 -15.13
N LEU A 324 4.63 19.52 -15.97
CA LEU A 324 5.52 19.97 -17.05
C LEU A 324 6.62 20.89 -16.56
N ASN A 325 6.30 21.79 -15.63
CA ASN A 325 7.28 22.68 -15.01
C ASN A 325 6.91 22.98 -13.55
N HIS A 326 7.93 23.20 -12.73
CA HIS A 326 7.75 23.85 -11.45
C HIS A 326 8.96 24.69 -11.06
N GLY A 327 8.80 25.59 -10.09
CA GLY A 327 9.90 26.37 -9.53
C GLY A 327 10.29 27.59 -10.37
N GLU A 328 11.16 28.45 -9.82
CA GLU A 328 11.69 29.63 -10.50
C GLU A 328 13.21 29.79 -10.30
N GLY A 329 13.85 30.57 -11.18
CA GLY A 329 15.31 30.79 -11.13
C GLY A 329 16.10 29.48 -11.13
N ASN A 330 17.05 29.34 -10.20
CA ASN A 330 17.86 28.12 -10.08
C ASN A 330 17.08 26.89 -9.54
N GLN A 331 15.85 27.08 -9.06
CA GLN A 331 14.96 25.99 -8.64
C GLN A 331 13.97 25.60 -9.75
N ALA A 332 14.02 26.23 -10.92
CA ALA A 332 13.14 25.91 -12.03
C ALA A 332 13.50 24.54 -12.63
N VAL A 333 12.50 23.67 -12.74
CA VAL A 333 12.63 22.33 -13.31
C VAL A 333 11.55 22.10 -14.36
N THR A 334 11.96 21.60 -15.53
CA THR A 334 11.06 21.15 -16.60
C THR A 334 11.09 19.63 -16.74
N ARG A 335 9.98 19.02 -17.15
CA ARG A 335 9.87 17.56 -17.33
C ARG A 335 9.28 17.20 -18.68
N GLU A 336 9.71 16.04 -19.15
CA GLU A 336 9.12 15.38 -20.29
C GLU A 336 8.67 13.98 -19.88
N TYR A 337 7.60 13.51 -20.51
CA TYR A 337 7.00 12.22 -20.24
C TYR A 337 7.02 11.35 -21.50
N ASP A 338 7.13 10.05 -21.30
CA ASP A 338 6.90 9.09 -22.38
C ASP A 338 5.39 8.87 -22.62
N ALA A 339 5.06 8.08 -23.64
CA ALA A 339 3.68 7.80 -23.98
C ALA A 339 2.97 6.94 -22.93
N ASN A 340 3.66 6.21 -22.04
CA ASN A 340 3.06 5.51 -20.89
C ASN A 340 2.84 6.44 -19.69
N GLY A 341 3.32 7.68 -19.78
CA GLY A 341 3.16 8.72 -18.79
C GLY A 341 4.17 8.64 -17.66
N HIS A 342 5.34 8.04 -17.90
CA HIS A 342 6.46 8.09 -16.97
C HIS A 342 7.38 9.25 -17.33
N THR A 343 7.94 9.92 -16.33
CA THR A 343 8.92 11.00 -16.54
C THR A 343 10.15 10.41 -17.22
N ARG A 344 10.47 10.85 -18.44
CA ARG A 344 11.66 10.40 -19.20
C ARG A 344 12.85 11.36 -19.10
N ARG A 345 12.58 12.63 -18.76
CA ARG A 345 13.60 13.66 -18.62
C ARG A 345 13.21 14.67 -17.54
N ILE A 346 14.18 15.05 -16.73
CA ILE A 346 14.09 16.11 -15.72
C ILE A 346 15.22 17.10 -16.04
N ALA A 347 14.86 18.32 -16.42
CA ALA A 347 15.81 19.38 -16.70
C ALA A 347 15.82 20.40 -15.56
N GLU A 348 16.96 20.57 -14.88
CA GLU A 348 17.10 21.36 -13.66
C GLU A 348 17.95 22.61 -13.95
N SER A 349 17.37 23.82 -13.84
CA SER A 349 18.06 25.07 -14.23
C SER A 349 19.31 25.37 -13.40
N GLY A 350 19.35 24.94 -12.13
CA GLY A 350 20.50 25.06 -11.24
C GLY A 350 21.22 23.74 -10.98
N GLY A 351 20.88 22.68 -11.71
CA GLY A 351 21.31 21.30 -11.45
C GLY A 351 21.80 20.59 -12.70
N ALA A 352 21.92 19.27 -12.60
CA ALA A 352 22.27 18.41 -13.73
C ALA A 352 21.01 17.72 -14.24
N ASP A 353 20.73 17.88 -15.53
CA ASP A 353 19.65 17.20 -16.23
C ASP A 353 19.79 15.67 -16.12
N LYS A 354 18.64 15.00 -15.93
CA LYS A 354 18.52 13.55 -15.78
C LYS A 354 17.63 12.98 -16.87
N ARG A 355 18.03 11.84 -17.44
CA ARG A 355 17.19 10.97 -18.26
C ARG A 355 16.84 9.69 -17.51
N LEU A 356 15.61 9.23 -17.68
CA LEU A 356 15.04 8.08 -16.99
C LEU A 356 14.53 7.09 -18.03
N SER A 357 14.86 5.81 -17.83
CA SER A 357 14.48 4.71 -18.73
C SER A 357 13.65 3.67 -17.98
N TYR A 358 12.63 3.14 -18.66
CA TYR A 358 11.70 2.15 -18.10
C TYR A 358 11.69 0.87 -18.93
N ASP A 359 11.40 -0.26 -18.31
CA ASP A 359 11.20 -1.54 -19.00
C ASP A 359 9.75 -1.73 -19.47
N VAL A 360 9.47 -2.88 -20.11
CA VAL A 360 8.14 -3.27 -20.61
C VAL A 360 7.13 -3.52 -19.47
N ALA A 361 7.63 -3.73 -18.25
CA ALA A 361 6.82 -3.79 -17.03
C ALA A 361 6.66 -2.41 -16.36
N GLU A 362 7.02 -1.34 -17.07
CA GLU A 362 6.87 0.05 -16.64
C GLU A 362 7.69 0.39 -15.38
N ARG A 363 8.80 -0.34 -15.13
CA ARG A 363 9.70 -0.14 -13.99
C ARG A 363 10.91 0.70 -14.37
N LEU A 364 11.30 1.66 -13.49
CA LEU A 364 12.48 2.50 -13.69
C LEU A 364 13.74 1.63 -13.64
N THR A 365 14.43 1.47 -14.76
CA THR A 365 15.63 0.63 -14.86
C THR A 365 16.92 1.42 -14.87
N GLN A 366 16.89 2.69 -15.26
CA GLN A 366 18.09 3.52 -15.33
C GLN A 366 17.77 5.00 -15.14
N VAL A 367 18.66 5.69 -14.43
CA VAL A 367 18.77 7.15 -14.40
C VAL A 367 20.19 7.51 -14.84
N GLU A 368 20.32 8.47 -15.73
CA GLU A 368 21.60 8.94 -16.28
C GLU A 368 21.60 10.45 -16.46
N THR A 369 22.78 11.05 -16.63
CA THR A 369 22.91 12.45 -17.01
C THR A 369 22.46 12.68 -18.46
N GLU A 370 22.24 13.94 -18.85
CA GLU A 370 22.01 14.31 -20.25
C GLU A 370 23.18 13.95 -21.19
N SER A 371 24.37 13.70 -20.67
CA SER A 371 25.51 13.18 -21.45
C SER A 371 25.53 11.65 -21.58
N GLY A 372 24.57 10.93 -20.96
CA GLY A 372 24.51 9.47 -20.96
C GLY A 372 25.37 8.80 -19.89
N THR A 373 25.82 9.55 -18.88
CA THR A 373 26.60 8.98 -17.78
C THR A 373 25.64 8.35 -16.75
N PRO A 374 25.76 7.05 -16.43
CA PRO A 374 24.87 6.40 -15.48
C PRO A 374 24.96 7.04 -14.08
N ILE A 375 23.80 7.37 -13.51
CA ILE A 375 23.64 7.83 -12.12
C ILE A 375 23.26 6.63 -11.25
N GLY A 376 22.28 5.83 -11.71
CA GLY A 376 21.81 4.62 -11.04
C GLY A 376 21.14 3.68 -12.04
N SER A 377 21.25 2.38 -11.80
CA SER A 377 20.54 1.35 -12.55
C SER A 377 19.91 0.34 -11.60
N TYR A 378 18.74 -0.18 -11.95
CA TYR A 378 17.87 -0.94 -11.05
C TYR A 378 17.35 -2.20 -11.73
N ALA A 379 17.21 -3.28 -10.96
CA ALA A 379 16.57 -4.51 -11.41
C ALA A 379 15.53 -4.98 -10.38
N TYR A 380 14.47 -5.60 -10.86
CA TYR A 380 13.31 -6.00 -10.07
C TYR A 380 12.98 -7.47 -10.33
N ASP A 381 12.36 -8.12 -9.36
CA ASP A 381 11.72 -9.41 -9.57
C ASP A 381 10.40 -9.24 -10.35
N PRO A 382 9.75 -10.35 -10.76
CA PRO A 382 8.45 -10.31 -11.43
C PRO A 382 7.33 -9.62 -10.65
N PHE A 383 7.45 -9.51 -9.34
CA PHE A 383 6.44 -8.93 -8.45
C PHE A 383 6.69 -7.43 -8.20
N GLY A 384 7.72 -6.85 -8.81
CA GLY A 384 8.07 -5.44 -8.68
C GLY A 384 8.95 -5.10 -7.49
N ARG A 385 9.42 -6.09 -6.72
CA ARG A 385 10.39 -5.86 -5.63
C ARG A 385 11.76 -5.60 -6.24
N ARG A 386 12.41 -4.50 -5.86
CA ARG A 386 13.77 -4.21 -6.32
C ARG A 386 14.74 -5.24 -5.79
N LEU A 387 15.47 -5.93 -6.66
CA LEU A 387 16.49 -6.92 -6.32
C LEU A 387 17.91 -6.34 -6.31
N LYS A 388 18.17 -5.30 -7.11
CA LYS A 388 19.51 -4.74 -7.28
C LYS A 388 19.45 -3.25 -7.58
N LYS A 389 20.43 -2.51 -7.08
CA LYS A 389 20.84 -1.23 -7.62
C LYS A 389 22.34 -1.17 -7.87
N THR A 390 22.74 -0.46 -8.91
CA THR A 390 24.15 -0.21 -9.25
C THR A 390 24.34 1.27 -9.53
N THR A 391 25.30 1.89 -8.86
CA THR A 391 25.74 3.27 -9.04
C THR A 391 27.18 3.30 -9.56
N ALA A 392 27.78 4.48 -9.68
CA ALA A 392 29.20 4.61 -10.03
C ALA A 392 30.15 3.99 -8.99
N THR A 393 29.72 3.87 -7.73
CA THR A 393 30.58 3.47 -6.61
C THR A 393 30.29 2.07 -6.08
N GLU A 394 29.06 1.57 -6.23
CA GLU A 394 28.65 0.33 -5.59
C GLU A 394 27.55 -0.41 -6.34
N THR A 395 27.39 -1.69 -6.00
CA THR A 395 26.21 -2.49 -6.33
C THR A 395 25.66 -3.08 -5.04
N ILE A 396 24.38 -2.82 -4.78
CA ILE A 396 23.65 -3.31 -3.62
C ILE A 396 22.54 -4.25 -4.10
N TYR A 397 22.46 -5.42 -3.48
CA TYR A 397 21.37 -6.37 -3.67
C TYR A 397 20.40 -6.30 -2.50
N PHE A 398 19.11 -6.47 -2.77
CA PHE A 398 18.04 -6.35 -1.78
C PHE A 398 17.26 -7.66 -1.69
N HIS A 399 17.13 -8.20 -0.48
CA HIS A 399 16.32 -9.39 -0.22
C HIS A 399 15.13 -9.00 0.66
N HIS A 400 13.94 -9.26 0.14
CA HIS A 400 12.68 -8.87 0.73
C HIS A 400 11.95 -10.05 1.37
N GLY A 401 11.22 -9.77 2.45
CA GLY A 401 10.35 -10.72 3.14
C GLY A 401 8.88 -10.46 2.82
N GLU A 402 8.00 -10.82 3.74
CA GLU A 402 6.56 -10.50 3.64
C GLU A 402 6.25 -9.10 4.17
N GLU A 403 6.94 -8.67 5.23
CA GLU A 403 6.69 -7.38 5.88
C GLU A 403 7.59 -6.24 5.37
N GLY A 404 8.63 -6.52 4.59
CA GLY A 404 9.52 -5.49 4.06
C GLY A 404 10.89 -5.98 3.64
N LEU A 405 11.83 -5.05 3.43
CA LEU A 405 13.24 -5.34 3.13
C LEU A 405 13.87 -6.09 4.31
N LEU A 406 14.41 -7.29 4.12
CA LEU A 406 15.07 -8.07 5.18
C LEU A 406 16.57 -7.85 5.22
N ALA A 407 17.22 -7.65 4.08
CA ALA A 407 18.66 -7.50 4.02
C ALA A 407 19.16 -6.78 2.75
N GLU A 408 20.32 -6.14 2.90
CA GLU A 408 21.14 -5.58 1.83
C GLU A 408 22.46 -6.34 1.74
N TYR A 409 22.99 -6.54 0.52
CA TYR A 409 24.28 -7.18 0.29
C TYR A 409 25.15 -6.38 -0.68
N ASP A 410 26.47 -6.49 -0.50
CA ASP A 410 27.45 -6.04 -1.48
C ASP A 410 27.47 -6.93 -2.74
N ALA A 411 28.31 -6.57 -3.70
CA ALA A 411 28.46 -7.29 -4.97
C ALA A 411 28.92 -8.76 -4.82
N THR A 412 29.51 -9.12 -3.68
CA THR A 412 30.01 -10.47 -3.38
C THR A 412 29.07 -11.28 -2.50
N GLY A 413 27.97 -10.67 -2.03
CA GLY A 413 26.96 -11.32 -1.20
C GLY A 413 27.22 -11.21 0.30
N ASN A 414 28.12 -10.32 0.76
CA ASN A 414 28.27 -10.05 2.19
C ASN A 414 27.15 -9.12 2.67
N PRO A 415 26.57 -9.36 3.86
CA PRO A 415 25.51 -8.52 4.39
C PRO A 415 26.03 -7.12 4.75
N LEU A 416 25.37 -6.09 4.22
CA LEU A 416 25.57 -4.68 4.57
C LEU A 416 24.66 -4.28 5.72
N ALA A 417 23.39 -4.67 5.66
CA ALA A 417 22.40 -4.44 6.69
C ALA A 417 21.35 -5.57 6.73
N THR A 418 20.81 -5.85 7.91
CA THR A 418 19.65 -6.73 8.13
C THR A 418 18.58 -5.95 8.87
N TYR A 419 17.31 -6.14 8.52
CA TYR A 419 16.19 -5.36 9.07
C TYR A 419 15.11 -6.28 9.65
N GLY A 420 14.64 -5.96 10.85
CA GLY A 420 13.51 -6.61 11.48
C GLY A 420 12.27 -5.74 11.47
N TRP A 421 11.13 -6.39 11.25
CA TRP A 421 9.82 -5.76 11.15
C TRP A 421 8.88 -6.33 12.22
N GLU A 422 7.78 -5.62 12.46
CA GLU A 422 6.66 -6.15 13.23
C GLU A 422 6.07 -7.36 12.48
N PRO A 423 5.97 -8.54 13.11
CA PRO A 423 5.49 -9.75 12.43
C PRO A 423 4.03 -9.58 12.00
N GLN A 424 3.71 -10.04 10.79
CA GLN A 424 2.37 -9.94 10.19
C GLN A 424 1.88 -8.49 10.06
N GLY A 425 2.81 -7.53 10.09
CA GLY A 425 2.55 -6.12 9.81
C GLY A 425 2.32 -5.86 8.33
N MET A 426 1.79 -4.68 8.02
CA MET A 426 1.67 -4.23 6.63
C MET A 426 3.06 -3.99 6.04
N TRP A 427 3.25 -4.34 4.77
CA TRP A 427 4.51 -4.15 4.04
C TRP A 427 5.11 -2.76 4.29
N GLY A 428 6.39 -2.72 4.65
CA GLY A 428 7.18 -1.50 4.77
C GLY A 428 6.74 -0.58 5.91
N THR A 429 5.85 -1.01 6.80
CA THR A 429 5.43 -0.26 8.00
C THR A 429 6.11 -0.83 9.24
N ASN A 430 6.37 0.01 10.25
CA ASN A 430 6.88 -0.42 11.56
C ASN A 430 8.17 -1.28 11.49
N PRO A 431 9.28 -0.76 10.91
CA PRO A 431 10.58 -1.39 11.14
C PRO A 431 10.90 -1.31 12.64
N VAL A 432 11.48 -2.36 13.20
CA VAL A 432 11.64 -2.53 14.65
C VAL A 432 13.12 -2.52 15.05
N TRP A 433 13.97 -3.20 14.28
CA TRP A 433 15.41 -3.18 14.49
C TRP A 433 16.19 -3.26 13.18
N LYS A 434 17.45 -2.86 13.22
CA LYS A 434 18.41 -2.97 12.13
C LYS A 434 19.73 -3.48 12.68
N LYS A 435 20.42 -4.33 11.94
CA LYS A 435 21.75 -4.82 12.28
C LYS A 435 22.73 -4.47 11.16
N GLU A 436 23.91 -3.97 11.55
CA GLU A 436 25.06 -3.77 10.68
C GLU A 436 26.29 -4.38 11.34
N ALA A 437 26.98 -5.28 10.63
CA ALA A 437 28.04 -6.10 11.20
C ALA A 437 27.59 -6.76 12.52
N SER A 438 28.24 -6.45 13.65
CA SER A 438 27.91 -6.99 14.97
C SER A 438 26.96 -6.12 15.78
N ASN A 439 26.63 -4.91 15.32
CA ASN A 439 25.82 -3.95 16.06
C ASN A 439 24.35 -4.05 15.67
N THR A 440 23.47 -3.97 16.66
CA THR A 440 22.02 -3.91 16.47
C THR A 440 21.48 -2.60 17.01
N TYR A 441 20.57 -1.99 16.26
CA TYR A 441 19.95 -0.71 16.51
C TYR A 441 18.43 -0.86 16.48
N PHE A 442 17.73 0.00 17.21
CA PHE A 442 16.29 -0.11 17.47
C PHE A 442 15.55 1.12 16.99
N TYR A 443 14.48 0.91 16.22
CA TYR A 443 13.69 1.99 15.65
C TYR A 443 12.67 2.52 16.64
N ALA A 444 12.55 3.85 16.68
CA ALA A 444 11.37 4.53 17.20
C ALA A 444 10.65 5.22 16.04
N ASN A 445 9.40 4.80 15.83
CA ASN A 445 8.58 5.21 14.70
C ASN A 445 7.49 6.21 15.12
N ASP A 446 6.99 6.98 14.16
CA ASP A 446 5.79 7.79 14.35
C ASP A 446 4.49 6.95 14.28
N HIS A 447 3.36 7.63 14.20
CA HIS A 447 2.03 7.02 14.17
C HIS A 447 1.72 6.27 12.86
N LEU A 448 2.46 6.54 11.76
CA LEU A 448 2.34 5.82 10.48
C LEU A 448 3.35 4.66 10.37
N GLY A 449 4.21 4.49 11.36
CA GLY A 449 5.33 3.55 11.28
C GLY A 449 6.54 4.09 10.54
N THR A 450 6.67 5.42 10.40
CA THR A 450 7.83 6.07 9.79
C THR A 450 8.98 6.18 10.80
N PRO A 451 10.20 5.71 10.47
CA PRO A 451 11.39 5.90 11.29
C PRO A 451 11.67 7.36 11.64
N GLN A 452 11.76 7.68 12.94
CA GLN A 452 12.16 9.01 13.43
C GLN A 452 13.56 8.99 14.05
N VAL A 453 13.86 7.93 14.83
CA VAL A 453 15.10 7.77 15.59
C VAL A 453 15.54 6.31 15.55
N LEU A 454 16.86 6.07 15.52
CA LEU A 454 17.47 4.79 15.89
C LEU A 454 18.30 4.97 17.15
N THR A 455 18.21 4.00 18.06
CA THR A 455 19.09 3.89 19.23
C THR A 455 19.96 2.64 19.16
N ASP A 456 21.14 2.67 19.76
CA ASP A 456 21.90 1.46 20.07
C ASP A 456 21.30 0.70 21.27
N ALA A 457 21.88 -0.44 21.63
CA ALA A 457 21.43 -1.27 22.75
C ALA A 457 21.58 -0.61 24.14
N SER A 458 22.31 0.50 24.24
CA SER A 458 22.42 1.31 25.46
C SER A 458 21.40 2.45 25.52
N GLY A 459 20.54 2.56 24.49
CA GLY A 459 19.58 3.64 24.31
C GLY A 459 20.21 4.95 23.84
N GLN A 460 21.45 4.95 23.33
CA GLN A 460 22.07 6.13 22.74
C GLN A 460 21.51 6.37 21.33
N VAL A 461 21.11 7.59 21.00
CA VAL A 461 20.66 7.94 19.65
C VAL A 461 21.85 7.88 18.68
N VAL A 462 21.72 7.06 17.63
CA VAL A 462 22.73 6.88 16.57
C VAL A 462 22.28 7.39 15.21
N TRP A 463 20.97 7.60 15.02
CA TRP A 463 20.42 8.26 13.85
C TRP A 463 19.14 9.01 14.21
N LYS A 464 18.95 10.18 13.61
CA LYS A 464 17.72 10.97 13.72
C LYS A 464 17.41 11.63 12.39
N GLY A 465 16.24 11.32 11.84
CA GLY A 465 15.72 11.94 10.63
C GLY A 465 14.70 13.03 10.96
N ARG A 466 14.65 14.07 10.13
CA ARG A 466 13.60 15.08 10.15
C ARG A 466 13.05 15.27 8.75
N ALA A 467 11.77 14.98 8.57
CA ALA A 467 11.10 15.05 7.27
C ALA A 467 10.25 16.31 7.12
N GLU A 468 10.31 16.93 5.93
CA GLU A 468 9.28 17.83 5.41
C GLU A 468 7.95 17.07 5.26
N ALA A 469 6.82 17.77 5.10
CA ALA A 469 5.51 17.12 5.14
C ALA A 469 5.35 16.00 4.09
N PHE A 470 5.96 16.16 2.92
CA PHE A 470 5.94 15.18 1.83
C PHE A 470 7.14 14.22 1.83
N GLY A 471 7.90 14.15 2.93
CA GLY A 471 8.86 13.07 3.18
C GLY A 471 10.31 13.39 2.86
N LYS A 472 10.61 14.59 2.33
CA LYS A 472 12.01 14.98 2.06
C LYS A 472 12.72 15.08 3.41
N THR A 473 13.67 14.18 3.63
CA THR A 473 14.24 13.95 4.96
C THR A 473 15.65 14.49 5.04
N THR A 474 15.89 15.35 6.02
CA THR A 474 17.23 15.76 6.45
C THR A 474 17.67 14.90 7.63
N VAL A 475 18.86 14.32 7.53
CA VAL A 475 19.47 13.53 8.61
C VAL A 475 20.28 14.44 9.50
N ASN A 476 20.17 14.28 10.81
CA ASN A 476 20.96 15.02 11.78
C ASN A 476 22.46 14.72 11.58
N ALA A 477 23.30 15.75 11.54
CA ALA A 477 24.74 15.63 11.33
C ALA A 477 25.47 14.82 12.43
N ALA A 478 24.87 14.67 13.62
CA ALA A 478 25.40 13.82 14.69
C ALA A 478 25.07 12.33 14.51
N SER A 479 24.36 11.94 13.45
CA SER A 479 24.06 10.54 13.17
C SER A 479 25.34 9.80 12.80
N THR A 480 25.57 8.65 13.44
CA THR A 480 26.75 7.79 13.23
C THR A 480 26.46 6.57 12.38
N VAL A 481 25.17 6.29 12.11
CA VAL A 481 24.73 5.18 11.26
C VAL A 481 23.81 5.69 10.15
N THR A 482 23.81 4.99 9.03
CA THR A 482 22.93 5.30 7.90
C THR A 482 21.59 4.61 8.04
N ASN A 483 20.50 5.29 7.72
CA ASN A 483 19.19 4.66 7.55
C ASN A 483 18.52 5.22 6.29
N ASN A 484 18.17 4.32 5.37
CA ASN A 484 17.58 4.67 4.09
C ASN A 484 16.07 4.45 4.06
N LEU A 485 15.47 3.79 5.06
CA LEU A 485 14.02 3.70 5.18
C LEU A 485 13.41 5.08 5.41
N ARG A 486 12.30 5.38 4.73
CA ARG A 486 11.58 6.67 4.78
C ARG A 486 10.13 6.43 5.20
N PHE A 487 9.16 7.10 4.58
CA PHE A 487 7.74 6.76 4.78
C PHE A 487 7.50 5.28 4.50
N PRO A 488 6.38 4.71 4.99
CA PRO A 488 6.11 3.31 4.78
C PRO A 488 6.30 2.86 3.33
N GLY A 489 7.02 1.75 3.15
CA GLY A 489 7.37 1.20 1.82
C GLY A 489 8.54 1.89 1.10
N GLN A 490 9.04 3.02 1.61
CA GLN A 490 10.00 3.85 0.90
C GLN A 490 11.46 3.62 1.31
N TYR A 491 12.34 3.59 0.31
CA TYR A 491 13.79 3.54 0.45
C TYR A 491 14.44 4.72 -0.27
N PHE A 492 15.30 5.48 0.42
CA PHE A 492 16.01 6.63 -0.14
C PHE A 492 17.19 6.23 -1.01
N ASP A 493 17.16 6.66 -2.27
CA ASP A 493 18.26 6.51 -3.21
C ASP A 493 19.03 7.81 -3.32
N ALA A 494 20.17 7.85 -2.62
CA ALA A 494 21.04 9.02 -2.54
C ALA A 494 21.53 9.48 -3.92
N GLU A 495 21.71 8.55 -4.86
CA GLU A 495 22.22 8.84 -6.19
C GLU A 495 21.24 9.68 -7.04
N THR A 496 19.93 9.54 -6.82
CA THR A 496 18.90 10.29 -7.56
C THR A 496 18.24 11.39 -6.73
N GLY A 497 18.22 11.22 -5.40
CA GLY A 497 17.42 12.00 -4.47
C GLY A 497 15.96 11.53 -4.37
N MET A 498 15.58 10.47 -5.11
CA MET A 498 14.24 9.90 -5.11
C MET A 498 14.10 8.81 -4.06
N HIS A 499 12.86 8.43 -3.77
CA HIS A 499 12.54 7.30 -2.92
C HIS A 499 11.95 6.17 -3.78
N TYR A 500 12.62 5.03 -3.83
CA TYR A 500 11.97 3.79 -4.29
C TYR A 500 10.76 3.50 -3.39
N ASN A 501 9.60 3.19 -3.97
CA ASN A 501 8.38 2.84 -3.26
C ASN A 501 7.63 1.70 -3.97
N TYR A 502 8.09 0.48 -3.73
CA TYR A 502 7.58 -0.77 -4.29
C TYR A 502 7.26 -0.72 -5.78
N PHE A 503 6.04 -0.33 -6.19
CA PHE A 503 5.62 -0.28 -7.59
C PHE A 503 6.04 0.99 -8.36
N ARG A 504 6.47 2.04 -7.66
CA ARG A 504 6.82 3.34 -8.25
C ARG A 504 8.01 3.99 -7.56
N ASP A 505 8.50 5.08 -8.13
CA ASP A 505 9.56 5.93 -7.59
C ASP A 505 8.97 7.31 -7.27
N TYR A 506 9.30 7.82 -6.08
CA TYR A 506 8.66 8.98 -5.47
C TYR A 506 9.65 10.15 -5.33
N GLU A 507 9.26 11.33 -5.80
CA GLU A 507 10.00 12.58 -5.59
C GLU A 507 9.40 13.32 -4.37
N PRO A 508 10.01 13.22 -3.18
CA PRO A 508 9.44 13.81 -1.97
C PRO A 508 9.42 15.33 -1.98
N ALA A 509 10.32 15.98 -2.75
CA ALA A 509 10.37 17.43 -2.86
C ALA A 509 9.06 18.00 -3.45
N ILE A 510 8.50 17.33 -4.47
CA ILE A 510 7.27 17.78 -5.12
C ILE A 510 6.03 17.01 -4.66
N GLY A 511 6.22 15.97 -3.85
CA GLY A 511 5.13 15.19 -3.27
C GLY A 511 4.40 14.29 -4.26
N ARG A 512 5.10 13.77 -5.29
CA ARG A 512 4.50 13.03 -6.41
C ARG A 512 5.39 11.88 -6.90
N TYR A 513 4.77 10.89 -7.53
CA TYR A 513 5.47 9.80 -8.22
C TYR A 513 5.97 10.24 -9.60
N VAL A 514 7.04 9.61 -10.08
CA VAL A 514 7.58 9.85 -11.43
C VAL A 514 6.92 8.99 -12.50
N GLN A 515 6.28 7.88 -12.10
CA GLN A 515 5.42 7.06 -12.96
C GLN A 515 3.94 7.37 -12.73
N SER A 516 3.16 7.28 -13.80
CA SER A 516 1.70 7.06 -13.69
C SER A 516 1.43 5.79 -12.88
N ASP A 517 0.35 5.81 -12.09
CA ASP A 517 -0.11 4.66 -11.31
C ASP A 517 -0.38 3.45 -12.22
N PRO A 518 0.26 2.27 -11.98
CA PRO A 518 0.05 1.06 -12.77
C PRO A 518 -1.39 0.55 -12.77
N ILE A 519 -2.18 0.86 -11.73
CA ILE A 519 -3.60 0.49 -11.66
C ILE A 519 -4.54 1.60 -12.18
N GLY A 520 -3.99 2.64 -12.80
CA GLY A 520 -4.72 3.73 -13.44
C GLY A 520 -5.65 4.46 -12.46
N LEU A 521 -6.89 4.73 -12.89
CA LEU A 521 -7.85 5.47 -12.08
C LEU A 521 -8.33 4.73 -10.82
N ARG A 522 -7.98 3.45 -10.64
CA ARG A 522 -8.21 2.72 -9.37
C ARG A 522 -7.39 3.31 -8.22
N GLY A 523 -6.21 3.87 -8.52
CA GLY A 523 -5.38 4.61 -7.56
C GLY A 523 -5.90 6.03 -7.25
N GLY A 524 -6.87 6.51 -8.02
CA GLY A 524 -7.48 7.83 -7.93
C GLY A 524 -7.47 8.60 -9.25
N LEU A 525 -8.19 9.73 -9.30
CA LEU A 525 -8.33 10.56 -10.51
C LEU A 525 -7.01 11.17 -11.02
N ASN A 526 -5.98 11.20 -10.18
CA ASN A 526 -4.66 11.72 -10.50
C ASN A 526 -3.63 10.65 -10.20
N ALA A 527 -3.08 10.06 -11.27
CA ALA A 527 -2.23 8.88 -11.22
C ALA A 527 -0.82 9.14 -10.65
N PHE A 528 -0.49 10.37 -10.23
CA PHE A 528 0.84 10.72 -9.73
C PHE A 528 0.86 11.16 -8.26
N LEU A 529 -0.30 11.23 -7.60
CA LEU A 529 -0.39 11.72 -6.23
C LEU A 529 0.19 10.75 -5.21
N TYR A 530 0.89 11.29 -4.23
CA TYR A 530 1.08 10.60 -2.96
C TYR A 530 -0.08 10.90 -2.02
N VAL A 531 -0.77 9.83 -1.61
CA VAL A 531 -1.77 9.82 -0.54
C VAL A 531 -2.76 11.00 -0.53
N GLN A 532 -3.31 11.37 -1.69
CA GLN A 532 -4.31 12.45 -1.85
C GLN A 532 -3.89 13.76 -1.17
N ALA A 533 -2.59 14.07 -1.21
CA ALA A 533 -2.01 15.28 -0.61
C ALA A 533 -2.19 15.38 0.93
N ASN A 534 -2.33 14.26 1.63
CA ASN A 534 -2.36 14.19 3.10
C ASN A 534 -1.35 13.18 3.66
N PRO A 535 -0.04 13.45 3.50
CA PRO A 535 1.04 12.57 3.98
C PRO A 535 1.19 12.57 5.50
N ALA A 536 0.60 13.55 6.20
CA ALA A 536 0.62 13.60 7.65
C ALA A 536 -0.22 12.49 8.29
N SER A 537 -1.29 12.04 7.63
CA SER A 537 -2.26 11.11 8.21
C SER A 537 -2.41 9.80 7.42
N ARG A 538 -1.69 9.64 6.30
CA ARG A 538 -1.88 8.54 5.35
C ARG A 538 -0.55 8.09 4.76
N SER A 539 -0.45 6.81 4.43
CA SER A 539 0.70 6.20 3.77
C SER A 539 0.28 5.39 2.54
N ASP A 540 1.22 5.18 1.62
CA ASP A 540 1.06 4.29 0.47
C ASP A 540 2.29 3.37 0.36
N PRO A 541 2.31 2.25 1.11
CA PRO A 541 3.49 1.39 1.22
C PRO A 541 3.81 0.59 -0.03
N LEU A 542 2.85 0.43 -0.94
CA LEU A 542 3.04 -0.24 -2.22
C LEU A 542 3.25 0.76 -3.36
N GLY A 543 2.91 2.03 -3.14
CA GLY A 543 2.81 2.99 -4.23
C GLY A 543 1.67 2.66 -5.19
N LEU A 544 0.50 2.21 -4.71
CA LEU A 544 -0.67 1.84 -5.53
C LEU A 544 -2.01 2.29 -4.93
N ARG A 545 -2.01 3.13 -3.89
CA ARG A 545 -3.11 3.39 -2.95
C ARG A 545 -4.50 2.96 -3.47
N TYR A 546 -4.99 1.81 -2.97
CA TYR A 546 -6.26 1.09 -3.28
C TYR A 546 -6.20 -0.15 -4.21
N GLY A 547 -5.02 -0.65 -4.57
CA GLY A 547 -4.88 -1.99 -5.15
C GLY A 547 -5.18 -3.12 -4.16
N LEU A 548 -6.45 -3.37 -3.79
CA LEU A 548 -6.84 -4.44 -2.83
C LEU A 548 -6.19 -5.79 -3.17
N GLY A 549 -6.07 -6.14 -4.46
CA GLY A 549 -5.40 -7.36 -4.91
C GLY A 549 -3.93 -7.44 -4.47
N CYS A 550 -3.12 -6.45 -4.83
CA CYS A 550 -1.70 -6.41 -4.43
C CYS A 550 -1.51 -6.11 -2.93
N LEU A 551 -2.49 -5.51 -2.25
CA LEU A 551 -2.43 -5.28 -0.79
C LEU A 551 -2.49 -6.58 0.01
N PHE A 552 -3.27 -7.56 -0.45
CA PHE A 552 -3.40 -8.85 0.24
C PHE A 552 -2.37 -9.87 -0.23
N ASP A 553 -2.00 -9.84 -1.51
CA ASP A 553 -0.98 -10.73 -2.07
C ASP A 553 -0.18 -10.03 -3.18
N PRO A 554 0.89 -9.29 -2.81
CA PRO A 554 1.75 -8.64 -3.80
C PRO A 554 2.61 -9.65 -4.59
N MET A 555 2.66 -10.92 -4.17
CA MET A 555 3.33 -12.00 -4.91
C MET A 555 2.41 -12.70 -5.90
N ASN A 556 1.15 -12.28 -6.01
CA ASN A 556 0.27 -12.74 -7.08
C ASN A 556 0.68 -12.06 -8.41
N PRO A 557 1.08 -12.81 -9.45
CA PRO A 557 1.46 -12.23 -10.73
C PRO A 557 0.32 -11.47 -11.43
N ASP A 558 -0.95 -11.73 -11.06
CA ASP A 558 -2.12 -11.06 -11.61
C ASP A 558 -2.53 -9.80 -10.84
N CYS A 559 -1.81 -9.40 -9.78
CA CYS A 559 -2.30 -8.39 -8.84
C CYS A 559 -2.48 -6.99 -9.48
N LEU A 560 -1.64 -6.64 -10.47
CA LEU A 560 -1.73 -5.39 -11.24
C LEU A 560 -2.73 -5.47 -12.40
N ASP A 561 -2.96 -6.67 -12.92
CA ASP A 561 -3.72 -6.92 -14.14
C ASP A 561 -5.22 -7.14 -13.88
N GLY A 562 -5.66 -7.03 -12.63
CA GLY A 562 -7.05 -7.26 -12.23
C GLY A 562 -8.05 -6.27 -12.87
N ASP A 563 -8.78 -6.74 -13.88
CA ASP A 563 -10.02 -6.15 -14.40
C ASP A 563 -11.22 -6.55 -13.55
N SER A 564 -11.16 -6.35 -12.22
CA SER A 564 -12.43 -6.26 -11.50
C SER A 564 -13.19 -5.07 -12.11
N PRO A 565 -14.43 -5.25 -12.58
CA PRO A 565 -15.22 -4.15 -13.11
C PRO A 565 -15.19 -3.05 -12.06
N ILE A 566 -14.86 -1.85 -12.50
CA ILE A 566 -14.99 -0.65 -11.70
C ILE A 566 -16.48 -0.59 -11.30
N SER A 567 -16.82 -1.09 -10.13
CA SER A 567 -17.90 -0.49 -9.37
C SER A 567 -17.22 0.73 -8.76
N PRO A 568 -17.45 1.95 -9.29
CA PRO A 568 -16.96 3.11 -8.61
C PRO A 568 -17.72 3.13 -7.29
N SER A 569 -17.02 2.84 -6.20
CA SER A 569 -17.42 3.44 -4.94
C SER A 569 -17.56 4.94 -5.23
N PRO A 570 -18.75 5.53 -5.05
CA PRO A 570 -18.97 6.92 -5.39
C PRO A 570 -17.92 7.80 -4.67
N PRO A 571 -17.47 8.91 -5.27
CA PRO A 571 -16.67 9.87 -4.53
C PRO A 571 -17.53 10.42 -3.39
N PHE A 572 -17.20 10.00 -2.17
CA PHE A 572 -17.67 10.50 -0.89
C PHE A 572 -19.17 10.33 -0.57
N SER A 573 -19.50 9.33 0.27
CA SER A 573 -19.96 9.72 1.61
C SER A 573 -18.71 9.97 2.46
N ARG A 574 -18.76 10.94 3.37
CA ARG A 574 -17.71 11.13 4.38
C ARG A 574 -17.51 9.82 5.13
N ASP A 575 -16.49 9.04 4.76
CA ASP A 575 -15.96 8.05 5.69
C ASP A 575 -15.00 8.79 6.62
N PRO A 576 -15.28 8.87 7.92
CA PRO A 576 -14.19 8.98 8.87
C PRO A 576 -13.34 7.70 8.77
N ASP A 577 -12.03 7.88 8.87
CA ASP A 577 -10.98 6.87 9.08
C ASP A 577 -10.40 6.10 7.86
N PRO A 578 -9.11 6.30 7.57
CA PRO A 578 -8.20 5.16 7.63
C PRO A 578 -8.10 4.71 9.09
N GLN A 579 -8.75 3.60 9.42
CA GLN A 579 -8.54 2.96 10.72
C GLN A 579 -7.03 2.70 10.87
N PRO A 580 -6.43 2.86 12.08
CA PRO A 580 -5.16 2.19 12.36
C PRO A 580 -5.35 0.69 12.13
N PRO A 581 -4.32 -0.07 11.72
CA PRO A 581 -4.47 -1.49 11.44
C PRO A 581 -4.87 -2.21 12.73
N PHE A 582 -6.16 -2.47 12.90
CA PHE A 582 -6.70 -3.28 13.97
C PHE A 582 -7.26 -4.56 13.37
N GLN A 583 -6.55 -5.65 13.65
CA GLN A 583 -6.92 -7.00 13.25
C GLN A 583 -8.15 -7.45 14.04
N TRP A 584 -9.21 -7.86 13.34
CA TRP A 584 -10.07 -8.92 13.85
C TRP A 584 -9.60 -10.24 13.26
N PRO A 585 -9.25 -11.25 14.07
CA PRO A 585 -9.07 -12.59 13.56
C PRO A 585 -10.47 -13.15 13.24
N TRP A 586 -10.77 -13.38 11.96
CA TRP A 586 -11.86 -14.28 11.61
C TRP A 586 -11.44 -15.70 12.03
N PRO A 587 -12.21 -16.40 12.88
CA PRO A 587 -12.03 -17.82 13.05
C PRO A 587 -12.39 -18.49 11.73
N GLY A 588 -11.42 -19.21 11.16
CA GLY A 588 -11.63 -20.05 9.99
C GLY A 588 -12.80 -21.00 10.22
N TRP A 589 -13.64 -21.15 9.19
CA TRP A 589 -14.63 -22.21 9.13
C TRP A 589 -13.92 -23.57 9.22
N PRO A 590 -14.21 -24.40 10.24
CA PRO A 590 -13.75 -25.77 10.22
C PRO A 590 -14.64 -26.56 9.26
N GLY A 591 -14.12 -26.83 8.07
CA GLY A 591 -14.59 -27.94 7.24
C GLY A 591 -14.28 -29.24 7.97
N ASN A 592 -15.24 -29.74 8.73
CA ASN A 592 -15.24 -31.12 9.22
C ASN A 592 -16.55 -31.78 8.80
N GLY A 593 -16.44 -32.65 7.80
CA GLY A 593 -17.39 -33.74 7.65
C GLY A 593 -17.31 -34.62 8.88
N ASN A 594 -18.41 -34.70 9.63
CA ASN A 594 -18.83 -35.92 10.31
C ASN A 594 -20.32 -35.83 10.67
N LEU A 595 -21.04 -36.73 10.02
CA LEU A 595 -22.43 -37.15 10.16
C LEU A 595 -22.97 -37.16 11.60
N TRP A 596 -24.19 -36.64 11.79
CA TRP A 596 -25.22 -37.24 12.65
C TRP A 596 -26.59 -37.20 11.93
N PRO A 597 -27.50 -38.14 12.24
CA PRO A 597 -28.31 -38.82 11.24
C PRO A 597 -29.75 -38.31 11.15
N GLY A 598 -30.35 -38.60 10.00
CA GLY A 598 -31.80 -38.62 9.82
C GLY A 598 -32.31 -37.48 8.97
N PHE A 599 -32.36 -37.68 7.66
CA PHE A 599 -33.56 -37.49 6.83
C PHE A 599 -33.25 -38.04 5.43
N SER A 600 -33.99 -39.07 5.04
CA SER A 600 -34.02 -39.62 3.68
C SER A 600 -35.03 -38.81 2.85
N PRO A 601 -34.78 -38.55 1.55
CA PRO A 601 -35.71 -37.79 0.71
C PRO A 601 -36.76 -38.74 0.13
N GLN A 602 -37.94 -38.77 0.72
CA GLN A 602 -39.14 -39.26 0.04
C GLN A 602 -40.29 -38.28 0.29
N ASP A 603 -41.02 -38.04 -0.79
CA ASP A 603 -42.32 -37.38 -0.85
C ASP A 603 -42.31 -35.85 -0.76
N GLY A 604 -42.20 -35.24 -1.94
CA GLY A 604 -42.71 -33.90 -2.16
C GLY A 604 -44.22 -33.87 -1.97
N VAL A 605 -44.70 -32.89 -1.19
CA VAL A 605 -45.91 -32.06 -1.37
C VAL A 605 -46.01 -31.17 -0.13
N CYS A 606 -45.92 -29.84 -0.29
CA CYS A 606 -46.44 -28.90 0.70
C CYS A 606 -47.90 -28.62 0.34
N SER A 607 -48.82 -28.89 1.28
CA SER A 607 -50.23 -28.51 1.20
C SER A 607 -50.50 -27.33 2.13
N VAL A 608 -51.18 -26.30 1.60
CA VAL A 608 -51.75 -25.18 2.35
C VAL A 608 -53.26 -25.38 2.38
N PRO A 609 -53.96 -25.26 3.53
CA PRO A 609 -55.41 -25.39 3.58
C PRO A 609 -56.09 -24.06 3.18
N GLY A 610 -56.92 -24.10 2.14
CA GLY A 610 -57.83 -23.00 1.75
C GLY A 610 -57.92 -22.75 0.25
N SER A 611 -58.93 -23.33 -0.40
CA SER A 611 -59.37 -23.16 -1.80
C SER A 611 -59.53 -21.68 -2.23
N LEU A 612 -59.29 -21.18 -3.44
CA LEU A 612 -59.27 -21.66 -4.85
C LEU A 612 -58.11 -20.90 -5.53
N GLY A 613 -57.22 -21.41 -6.38
CA GLY A 613 -57.36 -22.33 -7.50
C GLY A 613 -56.61 -21.74 -8.71
N ASN A 614 -55.31 -22.00 -8.83
CA ASN A 614 -54.57 -22.24 -10.09
C ASN A 614 -53.07 -22.43 -9.85
N SER A 615 -52.54 -23.53 -10.40
CA SER A 615 -51.16 -23.99 -10.34
C SER A 615 -50.20 -23.17 -11.22
N MET A 616 -49.01 -22.84 -10.73
CA MET A 616 -47.86 -22.48 -11.58
C MET A 616 -46.55 -23.07 -11.05
N ASN A 617 -45.73 -23.55 -11.99
CA ASN A 617 -44.45 -24.25 -11.81
C ASN A 617 -43.36 -23.39 -11.15
N SER A 618 -42.41 -24.09 -10.52
CA SER A 618 -41.21 -23.58 -9.85
C SER A 618 -40.26 -22.86 -10.82
N GLY A 619 -40.44 -21.54 -10.94
CA GLY A 619 -39.50 -20.64 -11.62
C GLY A 619 -39.71 -19.15 -11.31
N GLY A 620 -40.62 -18.80 -10.39
CA GLY A 620 -41.09 -17.41 -10.19
C GLY A 620 -40.84 -16.77 -8.81
N CYS A 621 -40.23 -17.45 -7.83
CA CYS A 621 -40.22 -16.98 -6.44
C CYS A 621 -39.12 -15.97 -6.04
N VAL A 622 -38.26 -15.49 -6.94
CA VAL A 622 -37.16 -14.57 -6.55
C VAL A 622 -37.31 -13.14 -7.09
N ARG A 623 -38.32 -12.84 -7.92
CA ARG A 623 -38.50 -11.49 -8.50
C ARG A 623 -39.69 -10.68 -7.97
N LYS A 624 -40.46 -11.18 -6.99
CA LYS A 624 -41.63 -10.45 -6.47
C LYS A 624 -41.55 -9.94 -5.02
N CYS A 625 -40.44 -10.17 -4.30
CA CYS A 625 -40.28 -9.65 -2.93
C CYS A 625 -39.65 -8.24 -2.83
N CYS A 626 -39.25 -7.59 -3.93
CA CYS A 626 -38.64 -6.25 -3.89
C CYS A 626 -39.48 -5.13 -4.52
N GLN A 627 -40.78 -5.34 -4.78
CA GLN A 627 -41.63 -4.34 -5.46
C GLN A 627 -42.88 -3.88 -4.69
N GLU A 628 -43.12 -4.36 -3.47
CA GLU A 628 -44.32 -4.00 -2.68
C GLU A 628 -43.99 -3.42 -1.29
N HIS A 629 -42.90 -2.65 -1.17
CA HIS A 629 -42.49 -2.03 0.11
C HIS A 629 -42.93 -0.57 0.29
N ASP A 630 -43.88 -0.08 -0.52
CA ASP A 630 -44.41 1.30 -0.43
C ASP A 630 -45.82 1.42 0.20
N ASP A 631 -46.50 0.31 0.53
CA ASP A 631 -47.91 0.36 0.99
C ASP A 631 -48.15 0.16 2.50
N CYS A 632 -47.10 0.19 3.33
CA CYS A 632 -47.24 0.06 4.80
C CYS A 632 -47.23 1.40 5.57
N TYR A 633 -47.09 2.55 4.90
CA TYR A 633 -46.87 3.84 5.57
C TYR A 633 -48.12 4.68 5.89
N THR A 634 -49.34 4.19 5.66
CA THR A 634 -50.56 5.04 5.77
C THR A 634 -51.66 4.54 6.72
N LYS A 635 -51.41 3.59 7.64
CA LYS A 635 -52.52 3.08 8.49
C LYS A 635 -52.42 3.08 10.02
N PHE A 636 -51.31 3.42 10.66
CA PHE A 636 -51.29 3.48 12.13
C PHE A 636 -50.45 4.63 12.67
N GLY A 637 -51.14 5.63 13.24
CA GLY A 637 -50.53 6.79 13.90
C GLY A 637 -49.83 6.42 15.22
N CYS A 638 -48.80 7.20 15.56
CA CYS A 638 -47.96 7.04 16.74
C CYS A 638 -48.76 7.03 18.06
N ASN A 639 -48.57 6.02 18.92
CA ASN A 639 -48.76 6.16 20.36
C ASN A 639 -47.83 5.21 21.15
N ALA A 640 -47.12 5.74 22.14
CA ALA A 640 -45.91 5.17 22.74
C ALA A 640 -46.14 4.34 24.03
N SER A 641 -47.14 3.45 24.08
CA SER A 641 -47.47 2.73 25.33
C SER A 641 -47.79 1.24 25.21
N SER A 642 -47.58 0.58 24.06
CA SER A 642 -47.88 -0.85 23.86
C SER A 642 -46.68 -1.76 23.59
N TRP A 643 -45.44 -1.28 23.72
CA TRP A 643 -44.23 -2.01 23.30
C TRP A 643 -43.71 -3.11 24.25
N MET A 644 -44.25 -3.26 25.46
CA MET A 644 -43.72 -4.23 26.44
C MET A 644 -44.41 -5.61 26.47
N ALA A 645 -45.48 -5.84 25.72
CA ALA A 645 -46.22 -7.11 25.77
C ALA A 645 -45.80 -8.15 24.70
N GLY A 646 -45.06 -7.75 23.66
CA GLY A 646 -44.66 -8.63 22.55
C GLY A 646 -43.24 -9.20 22.63
N PHE A 647 -42.43 -8.76 23.61
CA PHE A 647 -41.01 -9.13 23.67
C PHE A 647 -40.75 -10.52 24.28
N SER A 648 -41.70 -11.07 25.06
CA SER A 648 -41.51 -12.39 25.69
C SER A 648 -41.81 -13.58 24.77
N SER A 649 -42.51 -13.39 23.65
CA SER A 649 -42.86 -14.47 22.72
C SER A 649 -41.81 -14.72 21.63
N ALA A 650 -40.93 -13.76 21.33
CA ALA A 650 -39.90 -13.90 20.30
C ALA A 650 -38.62 -14.57 20.82
N CYS A 651 -38.23 -14.34 22.09
CA CYS A 651 -37.04 -14.96 22.68
C CYS A 651 -37.19 -16.47 22.95
N GLY A 652 -38.42 -16.96 23.14
CA GLY A 652 -38.69 -18.39 23.37
C GLY A 652 -38.53 -19.29 22.14
N LEU A 653 -38.59 -18.74 20.93
CA LEU A 653 -38.45 -19.50 19.68
C LEU A 653 -36.98 -19.72 19.26
N CYS A 654 -36.01 -19.03 19.91
CA CYS A 654 -34.60 -19.09 19.56
C CYS A 654 -33.65 -19.48 20.72
N ASN A 655 -34.16 -19.83 21.91
CA ASN A 655 -33.38 -20.40 23.02
C ASN A 655 -32.12 -19.60 23.45
N LEU A 656 -32.22 -18.26 23.52
CA LEU A 656 -31.16 -17.36 24.02
C LEU A 656 -31.46 -16.85 25.45
N ARG A 657 -30.42 -16.53 26.24
CA ARG A 657 -30.58 -15.89 27.57
C ARG A 657 -30.74 -14.38 27.40
N ALA A 658 -31.55 -13.76 28.26
CA ALA A 658 -31.93 -12.34 28.19
C ALA A 658 -30.79 -11.32 28.35
N ALA A 659 -29.56 -11.75 28.66
CA ALA A 659 -28.41 -10.87 28.88
C ALA A 659 -27.65 -10.48 27.58
N ASP A 660 -27.99 -11.10 26.44
CA ASP A 660 -27.24 -10.96 25.18
C ASP A 660 -27.91 -10.02 24.15
N CYS A 661 -28.91 -9.23 24.54
CA CYS A 661 -29.54 -8.24 23.65
C CYS A 661 -29.10 -6.80 23.99
N ILE A 662 -28.31 -6.17 23.11
CA ILE A 662 -27.97 -4.75 23.17
C ILE A 662 -28.92 -3.97 22.25
N LEU A 663 -29.71 -3.04 22.82
CA LEU A 663 -30.48 -2.05 22.07
C LEU A 663 -29.60 -0.85 21.73
N ARG A 664 -29.47 -0.50 20.44
CA ARG A 664 -28.97 0.81 19.99
C ARG A 664 -30.14 1.57 19.37
N ALA A 665 -30.43 2.76 19.88
CA ALA A 665 -31.38 3.68 19.28
C ALA A 665 -30.61 4.94 18.86
N ASP A 666 -30.52 5.20 17.56
CA ASP A 666 -29.96 6.44 17.03
C ASP A 666 -31.09 7.40 16.63
N LYS A 667 -30.99 8.66 17.03
CA LYS A 667 -31.86 9.73 16.56
C LYS A 667 -31.18 10.43 15.39
N SER A 668 -31.71 10.27 14.18
CA SER A 668 -31.45 11.18 13.06
C SER A 668 -32.76 11.85 12.63
N GLU A 669 -32.66 13.04 12.02
CA GLU A 669 -33.80 13.90 11.65
C GLU A 669 -34.76 13.30 10.61
N ASN A 670 -34.60 12.04 10.18
CA ASN A 670 -35.54 11.33 9.31
C ASN A 670 -35.73 9.84 9.69
N GLY A 671 -35.99 9.55 10.97
CA GLY A 671 -36.63 8.30 11.40
C GLY A 671 -35.69 7.23 11.98
N CYS A 672 -36.24 6.39 12.87
CA CYS A 672 -35.55 5.30 13.56
C CYS A 672 -35.59 4.01 12.71
N GLY A 673 -34.43 3.44 12.38
CA GLY A 673 -34.29 2.07 11.88
C GLY A 673 -33.77 1.15 12.99
N CYS A 674 -34.12 -0.14 12.94
CA CYS A 674 -33.59 -1.18 13.83
C CYS A 674 -32.18 -1.61 13.46
#